data_AF-A0A9W8F644-F1
#
_entry.id   AF-A0A9W8F644-F1
#
_cell.length_a   1.000
_cell.length_b   1.000
_cell.length_c   1.000
_cell.angle_alpha   90.00
_cell.angle_beta   90.00
_cell.angle_gamma   90.00
#
_symmetry.space_group_name_H-M   'P 1'
#
loop_
_entity.id
_entity.type
_entity.pdbx_description
1 polymer ?
#
loop_
_entity_poly.entity_id
_entity_poly.type
_entity_poly.pdbx_seq_one_letter_code
_entity_poly.pdbx_strand_id
1 'polypeptide(L)'
;MNSAVLVDQQSAPLEVTRVSNPTKEAWILHALKKRKTEFLDTHTITAFVGTWNVNGRAPASSPALASWLNFIPKDSGQTALSSLPELLVLGFQELDVRAEAFVYNNAVKDVEWTDALEGCMGTTQHAYRKLATKQLIGMFIMVYARIDAAERVSDVQATSVGCGIMGMVGNKGAVAVRLVFMDAPLCFVCSHLAHDAAQVDRRNAQFHDLCKRLQFAGRDGAPAADPLVPLNLGIHGAGSGAGRSLSVFDHSYLVWLGDLNYRLAIDTGDMADIMARGEHQSLLGLDQLRIAMINKQAFVGFEEAGIGFAPTYKYVLGTSTYDEGRRPAWCDRVLWWTRPGCEGGVRSQSYESVDSVVTSDHKPVRSLLELDVWKVNQECRQAVYLEVLRELDHYENECIPTATLAANIVEFGEVAFGQLVRRSMRLANSGLVPLEYSFVATPSRPHYAPPWLRISPHSGMLLPGESVDVGFSVLVDERTSAALSTHAEDLSDILVLHLDRGRDYFVQVQGRYLTSVYGTSLDVLVHCKQAVRTMAREDFEACLDSGQFSVPVCVWTLTDFLSTYALDRGYSLFYWPGDRALAARVRECLDCGLPLDASILQWQGSSDDHVARTVVEPLQLEMRQASSRVSMTDQTLVPSTLHSMFSSMDMAPSTAEALERLSMEPWAAAHSYAQDATNVSDEEEVEEVTAIERPPGMDALPPPEAIASAAMAAPHDAGVDTVASCLVTFFASLPEPLIPTNLYAGCIEAGGVSRVAALEALEVLPPGNLNVLVYLLAFLREAIERGATTTQRVAQVFAEALLRPPPGRVASESDGRMLTAFIAYLL
;
A
#
# COMPACT_ATOMS: atom_id res chain seq x y z
N MET A 1 -22.08 -58.87 -33.87
CA MET A 1 -21.63 -58.10 -35.04
C MET A 1 -22.12 -56.68 -34.83
N ASN A 2 -21.36 -55.61 -34.70
CA ASN A 2 -19.92 -55.29 -34.71
C ASN A 2 -19.82 -53.98 -33.88
N SER A 3 -19.02 -53.93 -32.82
CA SER A 3 -17.63 -53.43 -32.79
C SER A 3 -17.51 -51.92 -32.54
N ALA A 4 -17.00 -51.61 -31.34
CA ALA A 4 -15.96 -50.63 -31.01
C ALA A 4 -16.00 -49.21 -31.61
N VAL A 5 -16.16 -48.20 -30.73
CA VAL A 5 -15.24 -47.04 -30.66
C VAL A 5 -15.11 -46.62 -29.19
N LEU A 6 -13.96 -46.91 -28.59
CA LEU A 6 -13.40 -46.25 -27.42
C LEU A 6 -12.07 -45.64 -27.86
N VAL A 7 -11.60 -44.64 -27.12
CA VAL A 7 -10.38 -43.83 -27.29
C VAL A 7 -10.57 -42.58 -28.16
N ASP A 8 -10.77 -41.41 -27.51
CA ASP A 8 -9.69 -40.43 -27.30
C ASP A 8 -10.27 -39.18 -26.59
N GLN A 9 -9.94 -38.98 -25.33
CA GLN A 9 -10.02 -37.66 -24.70
C GLN A 9 -8.66 -37.39 -24.05
N GLN A 10 -7.74 -36.90 -24.87
CA GLN A 10 -6.56 -36.18 -24.43
C GLN A 10 -7.01 -35.05 -23.49
N SER A 11 -6.53 -35.12 -22.25
CA SER A 11 -6.51 -34.01 -21.31
C SER A 11 -5.80 -32.82 -21.97
N ALA A 12 -6.55 -31.78 -22.31
CA ALA A 12 -5.99 -30.50 -22.69
C ALA A 12 -5.09 -29.98 -21.55
N PRO A 13 -3.87 -29.51 -21.82
CA PRO A 13 -3.08 -28.84 -20.79
C PRO A 13 -3.81 -27.57 -20.37
N LEU A 14 -3.95 -27.38 -19.06
CA LEU A 14 -4.43 -26.14 -18.46
C LEU A 14 -3.54 -24.99 -18.97
N GLU A 15 -4.07 -24.18 -19.88
CA GLU A 15 -3.50 -22.88 -20.20
C GLU A 15 -3.62 -22.00 -18.96
N VAL A 16 -2.57 -21.99 -18.14
CA VAL A 16 -2.39 -21.01 -17.08
C VAL A 16 -2.15 -19.67 -17.75
N THR A 17 -3.19 -18.84 -17.76
CA THR A 17 -3.17 -17.46 -18.27
C THR A 17 -2.06 -16.70 -17.55
N ARG A 18 -0.97 -16.41 -18.29
CA ARG A 18 0.19 -15.64 -17.80
C ARG A 18 -0.19 -14.18 -17.57
N VAL A 19 -0.56 -13.84 -16.35
CA VAL A 19 -0.31 -12.49 -15.79
C VAL A 19 0.78 -12.68 -14.75
N SER A 20 2.02 -12.90 -15.22
CA SER A 20 3.13 -13.19 -14.33
C SER A 20 3.68 -11.89 -13.73
N ASN A 21 3.71 -11.82 -12.40
CA ASN A 21 4.37 -10.74 -11.68
C ASN A 21 5.89 -10.90 -11.86
N PRO A 22 6.60 -9.93 -12.47
CA PRO A 22 8.03 -10.06 -12.78
C PRO A 22 8.90 -10.24 -11.53
N THR A 23 8.44 -9.75 -10.38
CA THR A 23 9.13 -9.91 -9.09
C THR A 23 9.06 -11.35 -8.59
N LYS A 24 7.89 -12.00 -8.75
CA LYS A 24 7.71 -13.41 -8.40
C LYS A 24 8.57 -14.31 -9.28
N GLU A 25 8.57 -14.04 -10.60
CA GLU A 25 9.43 -14.76 -11.54
C GLU A 25 10.92 -14.61 -11.15
N ALA A 26 11.39 -13.39 -10.85
CA ALA A 26 12.76 -13.16 -10.44
C ALA A 26 13.12 -13.92 -9.14
N TRP A 27 12.21 -13.96 -8.16
CA TRP A 27 12.41 -14.70 -6.91
C TRP A 27 12.53 -16.20 -7.15
N ILE A 28 11.61 -16.77 -7.93
CA ILE A 28 11.62 -18.20 -8.33
C ILE A 28 12.95 -18.55 -9.01
N LEU A 29 13.38 -17.74 -9.97
CA LEU A 29 14.63 -17.97 -10.69
C LEU A 29 15.84 -17.91 -9.77
N HIS A 30 15.83 -17.01 -8.79
CA HIS A 30 16.88 -16.92 -7.79
C HIS A 30 16.92 -18.16 -6.88
N ALA A 31 15.76 -18.62 -6.41
CA ALA A 31 15.64 -19.83 -5.60
C ALA A 31 16.12 -21.08 -6.36
N LEU A 32 15.66 -21.25 -7.61
CA LEU A 32 16.11 -22.34 -8.48
C LEU A 32 17.62 -22.29 -8.76
N LYS A 33 18.21 -21.09 -8.94
CA LYS A 33 19.66 -20.92 -9.12
C LYS A 33 20.45 -21.39 -7.90
N LYS A 34 19.95 -21.15 -6.69
CA LYS A 34 20.60 -21.63 -5.46
C LYS A 34 20.51 -23.16 -5.31
N ARG A 35 19.43 -23.76 -5.80
CA ARG A 35 19.12 -25.19 -5.72
C ARG A 35 19.56 -25.98 -6.95
N LYS A 36 20.39 -25.39 -7.82
CA LYS A 36 20.76 -25.99 -9.11
C LYS A 36 21.47 -27.33 -9.01
N THR A 37 22.22 -27.56 -7.93
CA THR A 37 22.91 -28.83 -7.67
C THR A 37 21.96 -30.01 -7.47
N GLU A 38 20.67 -29.75 -7.19
CA GLU A 38 19.66 -30.80 -7.02
C GLU A 38 19.13 -31.35 -8.35
N PHE A 39 19.40 -30.67 -9.47
CA PHE A 39 18.93 -31.06 -10.80
C PHE A 39 19.98 -30.92 -11.91
N LEU A 40 21.22 -30.58 -11.57
CA LEU A 40 22.36 -30.52 -12.49
C LEU A 40 23.35 -31.64 -12.20
N ASP A 41 23.51 -32.55 -13.15
CA ASP A 41 24.54 -33.58 -13.13
C ASP A 41 25.78 -33.04 -13.86
N THR A 42 26.88 -32.82 -13.12
CA THR A 42 28.12 -32.28 -13.68
C THR A 42 29.08 -33.41 -14.09
N HIS A 43 29.72 -33.28 -15.25
CA HIS A 43 30.68 -34.23 -15.80
C HIS A 43 31.90 -33.49 -16.35
N THR A 44 33.10 -34.03 -16.17
CA THR A 44 34.31 -33.47 -16.78
C THR A 44 34.59 -34.17 -18.10
N ILE A 45 34.76 -33.40 -19.17
CA ILE A 45 35.15 -33.90 -20.49
C ILE A 45 36.54 -33.40 -20.89
N THR A 46 37.19 -34.09 -21.83
CA THR A 46 38.50 -33.70 -22.34
C THR A 46 38.43 -33.13 -23.76
N ALA A 47 39.11 -32.00 -23.99
CA ALA A 47 39.21 -31.34 -25.29
C ALA A 47 40.68 -31.09 -25.66
N PHE A 48 41.15 -31.74 -26.72
CA PHE A 48 42.43 -31.42 -27.34
C PHE A 48 42.27 -30.17 -28.20
N VAL A 49 43.01 -29.11 -27.88
CA VAL A 49 42.97 -27.83 -28.59
C VAL A 49 44.35 -27.54 -29.16
N GLY A 50 44.47 -27.54 -30.48
CA GLY A 50 45.72 -27.27 -31.18
C GLY A 50 45.63 -26.02 -32.04
N THR A 51 46.73 -25.25 -32.11
CA THR A 51 46.87 -24.22 -33.12
C THR A 51 48.19 -24.21 -33.89
N TRP A 52 48.16 -23.86 -35.18
CA TRP A 52 49.34 -23.82 -36.02
C TRP A 52 49.25 -22.81 -37.18
N ASN A 53 50.16 -21.82 -37.20
CA ASN A 53 50.43 -21.05 -38.41
C ASN A 53 51.31 -21.86 -39.38
N VAL A 54 50.79 -22.19 -40.55
CA VAL A 54 51.43 -23.11 -41.51
C VAL A 54 52.21 -22.40 -42.62
N ASN A 55 52.21 -21.06 -42.65
CA ASN A 55 52.98 -20.24 -43.60
C ASN A 55 52.80 -20.67 -45.08
N GLY A 56 51.55 -20.90 -45.49
CA GLY A 56 51.18 -21.26 -46.86
C GLY A 56 51.69 -22.62 -47.33
N ARG A 57 52.24 -23.44 -46.44
CA ARG A 57 52.79 -24.74 -46.79
C ARG A 57 51.69 -25.77 -46.99
N ALA A 58 51.94 -26.74 -47.85
CA ALA A 58 51.10 -27.93 -47.93
C ALA A 58 51.17 -28.69 -46.58
N PRO A 59 50.13 -29.45 -46.20
CA PRO A 59 50.22 -30.33 -45.05
C PRO A 59 51.45 -31.21 -45.26
N ALA A 60 52.46 -31.00 -44.41
CA ALA A 60 53.74 -31.66 -44.57
C ALA A 60 53.52 -33.17 -44.60
N SER A 61 54.37 -33.89 -45.34
CA SER A 61 54.47 -35.36 -45.28
C SER A 61 54.29 -35.83 -43.82
N SER A 62 53.53 -36.92 -43.63
CA SER A 62 52.95 -37.45 -42.38
C SER A 62 53.67 -37.21 -41.03
N PRO A 63 55.01 -37.16 -40.90
CA PRO A 63 55.67 -36.99 -39.59
C PRO A 63 55.34 -35.74 -38.77
N ALA A 64 55.15 -34.56 -39.39
CA ALA A 64 54.94 -33.32 -38.64
C ALA A 64 53.57 -33.28 -37.94
N LEU A 65 52.50 -33.57 -38.69
CA LEU A 65 51.15 -33.71 -38.15
C LEU A 65 51.06 -34.84 -37.11
N ALA A 66 51.72 -35.99 -37.36
CA ALA A 66 51.77 -37.08 -36.40
C ALA A 66 52.48 -36.70 -35.09
N SER A 67 53.54 -35.88 -35.15
CA SER A 67 54.21 -35.38 -33.95
C SER A 67 53.33 -34.40 -33.17
N TRP A 68 52.59 -33.54 -33.88
CA TRP A 68 51.67 -32.60 -33.23
C TRP A 68 50.47 -33.30 -32.59
N LEU A 69 49.96 -34.35 -33.23
CA LEU A 69 48.86 -35.18 -32.75
C LEU A 69 49.35 -36.38 -31.93
N ASN A 70 50.56 -36.39 -31.35
CA ASN A 70 51.12 -37.59 -30.73
C ASN A 70 50.33 -38.14 -29.51
N PHE A 71 49.36 -37.39 -28.98
CA PHE A 71 48.38 -37.86 -27.98
C PHE A 71 47.26 -38.71 -28.59
N ILE A 72 47.15 -38.74 -29.93
CA ILE A 72 46.24 -39.57 -30.71
C ILE A 72 47.07 -40.74 -31.30
N PRO A 73 47.09 -41.92 -30.66
CA PRO A 73 47.76 -43.10 -31.19
C PRO A 73 47.20 -43.49 -32.57
N LYS A 74 48.05 -44.04 -33.44
CA LYS A 74 47.68 -44.42 -34.82
C LYS A 74 46.90 -45.73 -34.94
N ASP A 75 46.96 -46.59 -33.91
CA ASP A 75 46.34 -47.91 -33.86
C ASP A 75 45.29 -47.98 -32.74
N SER A 76 44.02 -47.90 -33.14
CA SER A 76 42.86 -48.02 -32.24
C SER A 76 42.75 -49.37 -31.52
N GLY A 77 43.46 -50.42 -31.99
CA GLY A 77 43.41 -51.77 -31.39
C GLY A 77 44.19 -51.93 -30.08
N GLN A 78 45.13 -51.01 -29.79
CA GLN A 78 45.99 -51.07 -28.59
C GLN A 78 45.65 -50.01 -27.53
N THR A 79 44.79 -49.04 -27.86
CA THR A 79 44.41 -47.94 -26.95
C THR A 79 42.91 -47.93 -26.69
N ALA A 80 42.53 -47.93 -25.41
CA ALA A 80 41.14 -47.86 -25.02
C ALA A 80 40.51 -46.55 -25.53
N LEU A 81 39.30 -46.61 -26.09
CA LEU A 81 38.57 -45.42 -26.57
C LEU A 81 38.46 -44.33 -25.48
N SER A 82 38.39 -44.73 -24.20
CA SER A 82 38.34 -43.86 -23.04
C SER A 82 39.60 -43.01 -22.81
N SER A 83 40.76 -43.40 -23.33
CA SER A 83 42.00 -42.62 -23.22
C SER A 83 42.14 -41.54 -24.30
N LEU A 84 41.23 -41.52 -25.28
CA LEU A 84 41.22 -40.52 -26.35
C LEU A 84 40.40 -39.30 -25.92
N PRO A 85 40.84 -38.07 -26.25
CA PRO A 85 40.08 -36.85 -25.97
C PRO A 85 38.67 -36.90 -26.57
N GLU A 86 37.68 -36.39 -25.87
CA GLU A 86 36.29 -36.37 -26.35
C GLU A 86 36.07 -35.35 -27.47
N LEU A 87 36.78 -34.23 -27.44
CA LEU A 87 36.77 -33.21 -28.49
C LEU A 87 38.17 -33.00 -29.06
N LEU A 88 38.28 -32.82 -30.37
CA LEU A 88 39.48 -32.33 -31.05
C LEU A 88 39.14 -31.01 -31.73
N VAL A 89 39.86 -29.94 -31.38
CA VAL A 89 39.67 -28.59 -31.90
C VAL A 89 41.00 -28.11 -32.47
N LEU A 90 41.06 -27.95 -33.79
CA LEU A 90 42.31 -27.68 -34.49
C LEU A 90 42.17 -26.41 -35.30
N GLY A 91 42.97 -25.40 -34.99
CA GLY A 91 42.95 -24.10 -35.66
C GLY A 91 44.24 -23.80 -36.41
N PHE A 92 44.12 -23.47 -37.70
CA PHE A 92 45.24 -23.13 -38.56
C PHE A 92 45.20 -21.67 -39.01
N GLN A 93 46.38 -21.10 -39.26
CA GLN A 93 46.55 -19.78 -39.86
C GLN A 93 47.51 -19.85 -41.05
N GLU A 94 47.37 -18.91 -41.98
CA GLU A 94 48.11 -18.88 -43.25
C GLU A 94 47.99 -20.17 -44.07
N LEU A 95 46.82 -20.82 -44.02
CA LEU A 95 46.55 -22.03 -44.81
C LEU A 95 46.68 -21.80 -46.32
N ASP A 96 46.23 -20.64 -46.78
CA ASP A 96 46.35 -20.17 -48.15
C ASP A 96 46.82 -18.70 -48.16
N VAL A 97 48.00 -18.47 -48.75
CA VAL A 97 48.66 -17.15 -48.85
C VAL A 97 48.66 -16.61 -50.28
N ARG A 98 47.99 -17.29 -51.21
CA ARG A 98 47.94 -16.91 -52.63
C ARG A 98 47.10 -15.66 -52.83
N ALA A 99 47.47 -14.85 -53.84
CA ALA A 99 46.79 -13.60 -54.15
C ALA A 99 45.30 -13.82 -54.49
N GLU A 100 44.99 -14.94 -55.14
CA GLU A 100 43.65 -15.34 -55.58
C GLU A 100 42.72 -15.68 -54.41
N ALA A 101 43.27 -16.16 -53.28
CA ALA A 101 42.49 -16.45 -52.07
C ALA A 101 41.88 -15.18 -51.47
N PHE A 102 42.49 -14.01 -51.67
CA PHE A 102 41.96 -12.71 -51.26
C PHE A 102 40.78 -12.23 -52.12
N VAL A 103 40.62 -12.79 -53.33
CA VAL A 103 39.58 -12.39 -54.29
C VAL A 103 38.37 -13.31 -54.20
N TYR A 104 38.59 -14.63 -54.11
CA TYR A 104 37.50 -15.61 -54.27
C TYR A 104 36.99 -16.24 -52.98
N ASN A 105 37.62 -16.02 -51.82
CA ASN A 105 37.24 -16.61 -50.52
C ASN A 105 36.79 -18.08 -50.59
N ASN A 106 37.39 -18.87 -51.48
CA ASN A 106 37.02 -20.25 -51.73
C ASN A 106 37.80 -21.15 -50.76
N ALA A 107 37.11 -22.07 -50.10
CA ALA A 107 37.69 -23.11 -49.27
C ALA A 107 38.33 -24.18 -50.18
N VAL A 108 39.49 -23.89 -50.77
CA VAL A 108 40.19 -24.82 -51.70
C VAL A 108 41.13 -25.76 -50.92
N LYS A 109 41.52 -25.37 -49.71
CA LYS A 109 42.54 -26.04 -48.89
C LYS A 109 41.97 -26.83 -47.71
N ASP A 110 40.67 -26.71 -47.44
CA ASP A 110 40.00 -27.43 -46.35
C ASP A 110 40.06 -28.95 -46.53
N VAL A 111 39.76 -29.46 -47.73
CA VAL A 111 39.78 -30.89 -48.06
C VAL A 111 41.19 -31.46 -47.92
N GLU A 112 42.19 -30.80 -48.52
CA GLU A 112 43.59 -31.26 -48.48
C GLU A 112 44.11 -31.41 -47.04
N TRP A 113 43.84 -30.43 -46.19
CA TRP A 113 44.27 -30.47 -44.79
C TRP A 113 43.44 -31.43 -43.94
N THR A 114 42.16 -31.58 -44.23
CA THR A 114 41.28 -32.57 -43.59
C THR A 114 41.78 -33.98 -43.88
N ASP A 115 42.00 -34.31 -45.15
CA ASP A 115 42.45 -35.64 -45.58
C ASP A 115 43.82 -35.98 -45.01
N ALA A 116 44.74 -35.00 -44.97
CA ALA A 116 46.06 -35.18 -44.38
C ALA A 116 45.99 -35.44 -42.87
N LEU A 117 45.11 -34.74 -42.15
CA LEU A 117 44.89 -34.93 -40.72
C LEU A 117 44.28 -36.31 -40.44
N GLU A 118 43.20 -36.66 -41.14
CA GLU A 118 42.49 -37.94 -41.01
C GLU A 118 43.42 -39.11 -41.37
N GLY A 119 44.23 -38.97 -42.43
CA GLY A 119 45.28 -39.93 -42.77
C GLY A 119 46.37 -40.07 -41.69
N CYS A 120 46.75 -38.99 -41.00
CA CYS A 120 47.73 -39.04 -39.91
C CYS A 120 47.20 -39.73 -38.66
N MET A 121 45.89 -39.66 -38.39
CA MET A 121 45.23 -40.36 -37.29
C MET A 121 45.11 -41.87 -37.52
N GLY A 122 45.37 -42.37 -38.74
CA GLY A 122 45.35 -43.81 -39.02
C GLY A 122 43.96 -44.42 -38.82
N THR A 123 43.86 -45.55 -38.12
CA THR A 123 42.56 -46.19 -37.83
C THR A 123 41.77 -45.43 -36.75
N THR A 124 42.45 -44.63 -35.92
CA THR A 124 41.84 -43.81 -34.87
C THR A 124 40.94 -42.71 -35.41
N GLN A 125 41.07 -42.33 -36.69
CA GLN A 125 40.11 -41.41 -37.33
C GLN A 125 38.67 -41.93 -37.21
N HIS A 126 38.47 -43.26 -37.24
CA HIS A 126 37.15 -43.88 -37.12
C HIS A 126 36.60 -43.84 -35.69
N ALA A 127 37.38 -43.41 -34.70
CA ALA A 127 36.88 -43.13 -33.36
C ALA A 127 36.26 -41.73 -33.26
N TYR A 128 36.38 -40.90 -34.30
CA TYR A 128 35.94 -39.51 -34.31
C TYR A 128 34.94 -39.23 -35.44
N ARG A 129 34.00 -38.33 -35.15
CA ARG A 129 33.06 -37.74 -36.11
C ARG A 129 33.38 -36.25 -36.25
N LYS A 130 33.61 -35.81 -37.48
CA LYS A 130 33.75 -34.38 -37.81
C LYS A 130 32.43 -33.65 -37.56
N LEU A 131 32.43 -32.68 -36.65
CA LEU A 131 31.23 -31.91 -36.28
C LEU A 131 31.06 -30.70 -37.18
N ALA A 132 32.11 -29.90 -37.35
CA ALA A 132 32.09 -28.72 -38.20
C ALA A 132 33.51 -28.31 -38.62
N THR A 133 33.58 -27.62 -39.75
CA THR A 133 34.78 -26.93 -40.21
C THR A 133 34.42 -25.54 -40.71
N LYS A 134 35.35 -24.60 -40.65
CA LYS A 134 35.15 -23.26 -41.21
C LYS A 134 36.46 -22.64 -41.65
N GLN A 135 36.52 -22.21 -42.90
CA GLN A 135 37.66 -21.49 -43.47
C GLN A 135 37.29 -20.03 -43.78
N LEU A 136 38.25 -19.12 -43.59
CA LEU A 136 38.25 -17.74 -44.05
C LEU A 136 39.65 -17.40 -44.55
N ILE A 137 39.84 -17.40 -45.87
CA ILE A 137 41.15 -17.25 -46.53
C ILE A 137 42.18 -18.21 -45.93
N GLY A 138 43.13 -17.71 -45.12
CA GLY A 138 44.17 -18.52 -44.49
C GLY A 138 43.83 -19.00 -43.07
N MET A 139 42.70 -18.60 -42.49
CA MET A 139 42.26 -19.09 -41.19
C MET A 139 41.34 -20.28 -41.35
N PHE A 140 41.53 -21.32 -40.55
CA PHE A 140 40.75 -22.53 -40.63
C PHE A 140 40.56 -23.15 -39.26
N ILE A 141 39.38 -23.70 -38.99
CA ILE A 141 39.10 -24.46 -37.77
C ILE A 141 38.40 -25.76 -38.13
N MET A 142 38.79 -26.84 -37.45
CA MET A 142 38.14 -28.14 -37.48
C MET A 142 37.75 -28.54 -36.07
N VAL A 143 36.53 -29.05 -35.91
CA VAL A 143 36.06 -29.61 -34.65
C VAL A 143 35.56 -31.04 -34.89
N TYR A 144 36.15 -31.99 -34.18
CA TYR A 144 35.73 -33.39 -34.14
C TYR A 144 35.28 -33.74 -32.73
N ALA A 145 34.36 -34.70 -32.63
CA ALA A 145 34.00 -35.35 -31.37
C ALA A 145 34.19 -36.85 -31.48
N ARG A 146 34.64 -37.49 -30.41
CA ARG A 146 34.67 -38.96 -30.30
C ARG A 146 33.26 -39.51 -30.53
N ILE A 147 33.10 -40.67 -31.16
CA ILE A 147 31.78 -41.14 -31.64
C ILE A 147 30.70 -41.13 -30.53
N ASP A 148 31.03 -41.61 -29.34
CA ASP A 148 30.16 -41.62 -28.15
C ASP A 148 29.90 -40.21 -27.57
N ALA A 149 30.90 -39.34 -27.59
CA ALA A 149 30.75 -37.92 -27.23
C ALA A 149 29.87 -37.17 -28.23
N ALA A 150 29.96 -37.53 -29.52
CA ALA A 150 29.26 -36.86 -30.58
C ALA A 150 27.73 -37.04 -30.47
N GLU A 151 27.24 -38.16 -29.96
CA GLU A 151 25.82 -38.38 -29.65
C GLU A 151 25.26 -37.41 -28.61
N ARG A 152 26.13 -36.87 -27.74
CA ARG A 152 25.80 -35.87 -26.73
C ARG A 152 25.95 -34.43 -27.22
N VAL A 153 26.35 -34.22 -28.49
CA VAL A 153 26.52 -32.87 -29.06
C VAL A 153 25.31 -32.48 -29.91
N SER A 154 24.84 -31.25 -29.73
CA SER A 154 23.76 -30.65 -30.51
C SER A 154 24.06 -29.19 -30.90
N ASP A 155 23.23 -28.63 -31.79
CA ASP A 155 23.25 -27.21 -32.20
C ASP A 155 24.63 -26.71 -32.64
N VAL A 156 25.28 -27.46 -33.54
CA VAL A 156 26.59 -27.09 -34.08
C VAL A 156 26.42 -25.98 -35.13
N GLN A 157 27.10 -24.85 -34.95
CA GLN A 157 27.11 -23.75 -35.90
C GLN A 157 28.52 -23.20 -36.10
N ALA A 158 28.80 -22.64 -37.27
CA ALA A 158 30.11 -22.07 -37.58
C ALA A 158 29.99 -20.71 -38.29
N THR A 159 30.85 -19.76 -37.92
CA THR A 159 30.85 -18.39 -38.45
C THR A 159 32.28 -17.88 -38.65
N SER A 160 32.44 -16.75 -39.34
CA SER A 160 33.76 -16.19 -39.65
C SER A 160 33.69 -14.69 -39.91
N VAL A 161 34.71 -13.96 -39.49
CA VAL A 161 34.79 -12.49 -39.64
C VAL A 161 36.20 -12.08 -40.07
N GLY A 162 36.29 -11.27 -41.12
CA GLY A 162 37.53 -10.61 -41.55
C GLY A 162 37.73 -9.25 -40.88
N CYS A 163 38.95 -8.98 -40.41
CA CYS A 163 39.36 -7.72 -39.76
C CYS A 163 40.70 -7.18 -40.29
N GLY A 164 41.13 -7.64 -41.48
CA GLY A 164 42.41 -7.29 -42.09
C GLY A 164 42.41 -5.95 -42.82
N ILE A 165 42.63 -5.95 -44.14
CA ILE A 165 42.67 -4.70 -44.92
C ILE A 165 41.33 -3.97 -44.79
N MET A 166 41.39 -2.66 -44.50
CA MET A 166 40.23 -1.79 -44.18
C MET A 166 39.31 -2.33 -43.06
N GLY A 167 39.79 -3.26 -42.23
CA GLY A 167 38.97 -3.90 -41.19
C GLY A 167 37.93 -4.89 -41.71
N MET A 168 37.96 -5.24 -43.00
CA MET A 168 36.93 -6.06 -43.65
C MET A 168 37.47 -7.33 -44.31
N VAL A 169 38.68 -7.28 -44.87
CA VAL A 169 39.23 -8.42 -45.62
C VAL A 169 39.66 -9.55 -44.67
N GLY A 170 39.42 -10.81 -45.09
CA GLY A 170 39.70 -12.01 -44.30
C GLY A 170 41.18 -12.40 -44.18
N ASN A 171 42.13 -11.55 -44.57
CA ASN A 171 43.57 -11.86 -44.46
C ASN A 171 44.06 -11.85 -42.99
N LYS A 172 43.27 -11.21 -42.13
CA LYS A 172 43.29 -11.28 -40.66
C LYS A 172 41.83 -11.35 -40.21
N GLY A 173 41.56 -11.95 -39.06
CA GLY A 173 40.18 -12.20 -38.66
C GLY A 173 40.05 -13.33 -37.65
N ALA A 174 38.89 -13.99 -37.68
CA ALA A 174 38.67 -15.24 -37.00
C ALA A 174 37.64 -16.12 -37.70
N VAL A 175 37.76 -17.42 -37.46
CA VAL A 175 36.75 -18.45 -37.71
C VAL A 175 36.32 -19.02 -36.35
N ALA A 176 35.05 -19.34 -36.19
CA ALA A 176 34.52 -19.84 -34.93
C ALA A 176 33.52 -20.96 -35.13
N VAL A 177 33.52 -21.92 -34.22
CA VAL A 177 32.56 -23.02 -34.14
C VAL A 177 31.96 -23.01 -32.75
N ARG A 178 30.66 -23.16 -32.67
CA ARG A 178 29.95 -23.33 -31.41
C ARG A 178 29.12 -24.60 -31.43
N LEU A 179 28.88 -25.16 -30.25
CA LEU A 179 28.09 -26.37 -30.06
C LEU A 179 27.52 -26.42 -28.64
N VAL A 180 26.50 -27.23 -28.42
CA VAL A 180 26.05 -27.62 -27.08
C VAL A 180 26.51 -29.05 -26.82
N PHE A 181 27.35 -29.24 -25.81
CA PHE A 181 27.73 -30.55 -25.32
C PHE A 181 26.86 -30.89 -24.11
N MET A 182 26.02 -31.92 -24.23
CA MET A 182 24.95 -32.22 -23.28
C MET A 182 24.00 -31.02 -23.17
N ASP A 183 24.02 -30.29 -22.05
CA ASP A 183 23.30 -29.02 -21.89
C ASP A 183 24.26 -27.82 -21.66
N ALA A 184 25.58 -28.04 -21.84
CA ALA A 184 26.61 -27.02 -21.69
C ALA A 184 27.02 -26.41 -23.06
N PRO A 185 26.78 -25.10 -23.28
CA PRO A 185 27.18 -24.43 -24.51
C PRO A 185 28.67 -24.08 -24.55
N LEU A 186 29.36 -24.50 -25.62
CA LEU A 186 30.79 -24.31 -25.85
C LEU A 186 31.02 -23.48 -27.13
N CYS A 187 32.04 -22.62 -27.13
CA CYS A 187 32.48 -21.88 -28.30
C CYS A 187 34.00 -21.95 -28.47
N PHE A 188 34.45 -22.17 -29.70
CA PHE A 188 35.85 -22.26 -30.09
C PHE A 188 36.13 -21.24 -31.19
N VAL A 189 37.10 -20.36 -30.96
CA VAL A 189 37.49 -19.30 -31.90
C VAL A 189 38.95 -19.51 -32.29
N CYS A 190 39.24 -19.55 -33.59
CA CYS A 190 40.58 -19.53 -34.15
C CYS A 190 40.80 -18.19 -34.87
N SER A 191 41.76 -17.39 -34.41
CA SER A 191 42.02 -16.06 -34.97
C SER A 191 43.43 -15.88 -35.52
N HIS A 192 43.57 -14.92 -36.43
CA HIS A 192 44.84 -14.43 -36.93
C HIS A 192 44.83 -12.90 -36.86
N LEU A 193 45.55 -12.33 -35.90
CA LEU A 193 45.55 -10.89 -35.63
C LEU A 193 46.71 -10.14 -36.31
N ALA A 194 46.67 -8.81 -36.26
CA ALA A 194 47.64 -7.93 -36.91
C ALA A 194 49.08 -8.24 -36.49
N HIS A 195 49.96 -8.37 -37.49
CA HIS A 195 51.39 -8.54 -37.32
C HIS A 195 52.08 -7.21 -36.94
N ASP A 196 53.38 -7.27 -36.66
CA ASP A 196 54.25 -6.17 -36.21
C ASP A 196 54.21 -5.89 -34.69
N ALA A 197 55.39 -5.79 -34.08
CA ALA A 197 55.55 -5.54 -32.66
C ALA A 197 54.95 -4.19 -32.23
N ALA A 198 54.96 -3.16 -33.08
CA ALA A 198 54.44 -1.83 -32.76
C ALA A 198 52.89 -1.77 -32.76
N GLN A 199 52.20 -2.79 -33.27
CA GLN A 199 50.76 -2.77 -33.54
C GLN A 199 49.91 -3.42 -32.42
N VAL A 200 50.32 -3.28 -31.16
CA VAL A 200 49.61 -3.87 -30.01
C VAL A 200 48.18 -3.33 -29.89
N ASP A 201 48.00 -2.01 -30.04
CA ASP A 201 46.68 -1.38 -29.98
C ASP A 201 45.76 -1.86 -31.10
N ARG A 202 46.32 -2.13 -32.29
CA ARG A 202 45.57 -2.69 -33.41
C ARG A 202 45.12 -4.12 -33.13
N ARG A 203 45.94 -4.96 -32.49
CA ARG A 203 45.54 -6.31 -32.07
C ARG A 203 44.44 -6.26 -31.01
N ASN A 204 44.57 -5.38 -30.02
CA ASN A 204 43.54 -5.15 -29.01
C ASN A 204 42.22 -4.73 -29.67
N ALA A 205 42.26 -3.77 -30.60
CA ALA A 205 41.09 -3.31 -31.34
C ALA A 205 40.45 -4.42 -32.20
N GLN A 206 41.27 -5.25 -32.86
CA GLN A 206 40.77 -6.39 -33.64
C GLN A 206 40.11 -7.44 -32.77
N PHE A 207 40.64 -7.74 -31.58
CA PHE A 207 39.98 -8.62 -30.62
C PHE A 207 38.58 -8.08 -30.28
N HIS A 208 38.47 -6.80 -29.90
CA HIS A 208 37.18 -6.18 -29.56
C HIS A 208 36.20 -6.15 -30.72
N ASP A 209 36.68 -5.92 -31.95
CA ASP A 209 35.87 -5.95 -33.16
C ASP A 209 35.34 -7.36 -33.45
N LEU A 210 36.19 -8.38 -33.33
CA LEU A 210 35.82 -9.78 -33.51
C LEU A 210 34.78 -10.24 -32.47
N CYS A 211 34.96 -9.87 -31.21
CA CYS A 211 33.98 -10.14 -30.14
C CYS A 211 32.57 -9.61 -30.47
N LYS A 212 32.45 -8.49 -31.18
CA LYS A 212 31.17 -7.87 -31.56
C LYS A 212 30.55 -8.51 -32.80
N ARG A 213 31.39 -8.88 -33.77
CA ARG A 213 30.98 -9.30 -35.11
C ARG A 213 30.84 -10.82 -35.26
N LEU A 214 31.53 -11.61 -34.44
CA LEU A 214 31.36 -13.07 -34.42
C LEU A 214 30.00 -13.39 -33.82
N GLN A 215 29.08 -13.74 -34.72
CA GLN A 215 27.67 -13.92 -34.44
C GLN A 215 27.18 -15.25 -35.04
N PHE A 216 26.38 -15.97 -34.26
CA PHE A 216 25.74 -17.23 -34.63
C PHE A 216 24.22 -17.02 -34.75
N ALA A 217 23.54 -17.87 -35.51
CA ALA A 217 22.09 -17.75 -35.69
C ALA A 217 21.36 -18.12 -34.40
N GLY A 218 20.40 -17.29 -33.99
CA GLY A 218 19.44 -17.63 -32.95
C GLY A 218 18.53 -18.76 -33.43
N ARG A 219 18.03 -19.57 -32.49
CA ARG A 219 17.12 -20.68 -32.82
C ARG A 219 15.74 -20.15 -33.23
N ASP A 220 15.35 -20.35 -34.49
CA ASP A 220 13.97 -20.13 -34.95
C ASP A 220 13.08 -21.29 -34.48
N GLY A 221 11.95 -20.97 -33.84
CA GLY A 221 10.91 -21.95 -33.50
C GLY A 221 11.11 -22.73 -32.19
N ALA A 222 11.95 -22.28 -31.26
CA ALA A 222 11.86 -22.80 -29.89
C ALA A 222 10.48 -22.43 -29.30
N PRO A 223 9.72 -23.39 -28.73
CA PRO A 223 8.43 -23.10 -28.11
C PRO A 223 8.58 -21.96 -27.10
N ALA A 224 7.57 -21.10 -27.01
CA ALA A 224 7.52 -19.93 -26.15
C ALA A 224 8.18 -20.22 -24.80
N ALA A 225 9.28 -19.50 -24.54
CA ALA A 225 10.21 -19.68 -23.42
C ALA A 225 9.61 -20.48 -22.25
N ASP A 226 10.14 -21.69 -22.04
CA ASP A 226 10.04 -22.39 -20.76
C ASP A 226 10.51 -21.38 -19.68
N PRO A 227 9.65 -20.97 -18.72
CA PRO A 227 9.98 -19.99 -17.68
C PRO A 227 11.23 -20.39 -16.88
N LEU A 228 11.59 -21.68 -16.91
CA LEU A 228 12.69 -22.25 -16.17
C LEU A 228 14.03 -22.12 -16.94
N VAL A 229 14.03 -21.74 -18.22
CA VAL A 229 15.21 -21.57 -19.09
C VAL A 229 16.34 -20.68 -18.55
N PRO A 230 16.15 -19.73 -17.60
CA PRO A 230 17.26 -18.92 -17.11
C PRO A 230 18.36 -19.71 -16.38
N LEU A 231 18.16 -21.02 -16.18
CA LEU A 231 19.19 -21.96 -15.71
C LEU A 231 20.03 -22.60 -16.81
N ASN A 232 19.72 -22.41 -18.09
CA ASN A 232 20.65 -22.65 -19.21
C ASN A 232 21.76 -21.56 -19.27
N LEU A 233 22.12 -21.00 -18.13
CA LEU A 233 23.20 -20.01 -17.96
C LEU A 233 23.14 -18.84 -18.97
N GLY A 234 21.95 -18.42 -19.38
CA GLY A 234 21.75 -17.17 -20.13
C GLY A 234 21.73 -17.25 -21.66
N ILE A 235 21.47 -18.40 -22.28
CA ILE A 235 21.34 -18.46 -23.77
C ILE A 235 20.06 -17.83 -24.34
N HIS A 236 19.09 -17.48 -23.51
CA HIS A 236 17.96 -16.67 -23.96
C HIS A 236 17.89 -15.42 -23.09
N GLY A 237 18.49 -14.34 -23.58
CA GLY A 237 18.33 -13.01 -23.00
C GLY A 237 16.86 -12.70 -22.81
N ALA A 238 16.51 -12.12 -21.65
CA ALA A 238 15.19 -11.62 -21.36
C ALA A 238 14.77 -10.61 -22.45
N GLY A 239 13.90 -11.06 -23.35
CA GLY A 239 13.44 -10.28 -24.49
C GLY A 239 12.66 -11.17 -25.44
N SER A 240 11.34 -11.09 -25.37
CA SER A 240 10.41 -11.69 -26.32
C SER A 240 10.67 -11.13 -27.73
N GLY A 241 11.40 -11.87 -28.57
CA GLY A 241 11.60 -11.53 -29.98
C GLY A 241 12.24 -12.67 -30.75
N ALA A 242 11.57 -13.14 -31.80
CA ALA A 242 12.11 -14.09 -32.77
C ALA A 242 13.34 -13.48 -33.50
N GLY A 243 14.41 -14.25 -33.67
CA GLY A 243 15.54 -13.88 -34.55
C GLY A 243 16.78 -13.23 -33.93
N ARG A 244 17.05 -13.34 -32.62
CA ARG A 244 18.27 -12.72 -32.02
C ARG A 244 19.52 -13.60 -32.20
N SER A 245 20.58 -13.02 -32.77
CA SER A 245 21.90 -13.66 -32.92
C SER A 245 22.61 -13.88 -31.58
N LEU A 246 23.35 -15.00 -31.45
CA LEU A 246 24.19 -15.34 -30.30
C LEU A 246 25.62 -14.84 -30.52
N SER A 247 26.19 -14.16 -29.54
CA SER A 247 27.60 -13.76 -29.48
C SER A 247 28.50 -14.87 -28.93
N VAL A 248 29.81 -14.71 -29.07
CA VAL A 248 30.79 -15.66 -28.50
C VAL A 248 30.69 -15.75 -26.96
N PHE A 249 30.33 -14.67 -26.27
CA PHE A 249 30.17 -14.63 -24.81
C PHE A 249 28.81 -15.18 -24.33
N ASP A 250 27.95 -15.60 -25.25
CA ASP A 250 26.70 -16.28 -24.91
C ASP A 250 26.91 -17.76 -24.50
N HIS A 251 28.15 -18.23 -24.44
CA HIS A 251 28.53 -19.60 -24.11
C HIS A 251 29.08 -19.72 -22.69
N SER A 252 29.05 -20.93 -22.13
CA SER A 252 29.57 -21.21 -20.80
C SER A 252 31.09 -21.18 -20.78
N TYR A 253 31.70 -21.77 -21.80
CA TYR A 253 33.13 -21.73 -22.04
C TYR A 253 33.40 -21.22 -23.46
N LEU A 254 34.31 -20.26 -23.55
CA LEU A 254 34.82 -19.71 -24.80
C LEU A 254 36.32 -19.97 -24.88
N VAL A 255 36.74 -20.89 -25.74
CA VAL A 255 38.16 -21.19 -25.98
C VAL A 255 38.62 -20.41 -27.21
N TRP A 256 39.65 -19.58 -27.04
CA TRP A 256 40.21 -18.74 -28.08
C TRP A 256 41.64 -19.15 -28.38
N LEU A 257 41.89 -19.61 -29.59
CA LEU A 257 43.19 -20.06 -30.07
C LEU A 257 43.65 -19.28 -31.30
N GLY A 258 44.93 -19.38 -31.63
CA GLY A 258 45.46 -18.93 -32.92
C GLY A 258 46.78 -18.18 -32.84
N ASP A 259 47.19 -17.65 -34.00
CA ASP A 259 48.26 -16.68 -34.11
C ASP A 259 47.73 -15.30 -33.73
N LEU A 260 47.80 -15.01 -32.42
CA LEU A 260 47.39 -13.74 -31.85
C LEU A 260 48.42 -12.64 -32.11
N ASN A 261 49.61 -12.99 -32.61
CA ASN A 261 50.65 -12.07 -33.06
C ASN A 261 51.18 -11.06 -32.02
N TYR A 262 50.90 -11.24 -30.74
CA TYR A 262 51.53 -10.44 -29.67
C TYR A 262 53.03 -10.77 -29.57
N ARG A 263 53.84 -9.74 -29.32
CA ARG A 263 55.31 -9.82 -29.34
C ARG A 263 55.89 -9.49 -27.97
N LEU A 264 57.22 -9.57 -27.85
CA LEU A 264 57.94 -9.11 -26.66
C LEU A 264 58.19 -7.60 -26.71
N ALA A 265 57.87 -6.91 -25.62
CA ALA A 265 58.11 -5.49 -25.41
C ALA A 265 59.54 -5.22 -24.88
N ILE A 266 60.56 -5.70 -25.60
CA ILE A 266 61.98 -5.56 -25.26
C ILE A 266 62.83 -5.22 -26.50
N ASP A 267 63.87 -4.41 -26.33
CA ASP A 267 64.84 -4.11 -27.39
C ASP A 267 65.72 -5.33 -27.73
N THR A 268 66.28 -5.35 -28.94
CA THR A 268 66.95 -6.53 -29.54
C THR A 268 68.24 -6.97 -28.85
N GLY A 269 68.95 -6.05 -28.18
CA GLY A 269 70.27 -6.32 -27.59
C GLY A 269 70.22 -7.26 -26.38
N ASP A 270 69.24 -7.06 -25.49
CA ASP A 270 69.13 -7.82 -24.24
C ASP A 270 68.47 -9.20 -24.45
N MET A 271 67.78 -9.40 -25.58
CA MET A 271 67.02 -10.63 -25.85
C MET A 271 67.92 -11.83 -26.17
N ALA A 272 69.00 -11.64 -26.92
CA ALA A 272 69.88 -12.73 -27.35
C ALA A 272 70.54 -13.44 -26.15
N ASP A 273 70.99 -12.65 -25.16
CA ASP A 273 71.61 -13.15 -23.93
C ASP A 273 70.61 -13.92 -23.04
N ILE A 274 69.37 -13.43 -22.92
CA ILE A 274 68.33 -14.08 -22.12
C ILE A 274 67.89 -15.40 -22.78
N MET A 275 67.75 -15.42 -24.11
CA MET A 275 67.45 -16.62 -24.88
C MET A 275 68.58 -17.66 -24.79
N ALA A 276 69.85 -17.24 -24.81
CA ALA A 276 71.00 -18.13 -24.65
C ALA A 276 71.08 -18.78 -23.24
N ARG A 277 70.58 -18.09 -22.21
CA ARG A 277 70.51 -18.61 -20.83
C ARG A 277 69.29 -19.50 -20.57
N GLY A 278 68.36 -19.61 -21.52
CA GLY A 278 67.13 -20.39 -21.36
C GLY A 278 66.16 -19.81 -20.32
N GLU A 279 66.33 -18.53 -19.95
CA GLU A 279 65.51 -17.84 -18.94
C GLU A 279 64.17 -17.35 -19.53
N HIS A 280 63.45 -18.24 -20.22
CA HIS A 280 62.22 -17.91 -20.94
C HIS A 280 61.13 -17.33 -20.03
N GLN A 281 61.11 -17.70 -18.76
CA GLN A 281 60.12 -17.22 -17.80
C GLN A 281 60.24 -15.70 -17.54
N SER A 282 61.46 -15.16 -17.57
CA SER A 282 61.71 -13.73 -17.39
C SER A 282 61.18 -12.91 -18.58
N LEU A 283 61.22 -13.48 -19.80
CA LEU A 283 60.71 -12.83 -21.01
C LEU A 283 59.18 -12.77 -21.04
N LEU A 284 58.48 -13.70 -20.40
CA LEU A 284 57.01 -13.68 -20.33
C LEU A 284 56.46 -12.47 -19.57
N GLY A 285 57.26 -11.83 -18.69
CA GLY A 285 56.89 -10.56 -18.06
C GLY A 285 56.80 -9.40 -19.05
N LEU A 286 57.44 -9.53 -20.23
CA LEU A 286 57.49 -8.55 -21.31
C LEU A 286 56.57 -8.94 -22.48
N ASP A 287 55.80 -10.02 -22.35
CA ASP A 287 54.84 -10.47 -23.36
C ASP A 287 53.66 -9.48 -23.47
N GLN A 288 53.45 -8.93 -24.66
CA GLN A 288 52.41 -7.92 -24.88
C GLN A 288 51.00 -8.44 -24.61
N LEU A 289 50.70 -9.73 -24.83
CA LEU A 289 49.37 -10.28 -24.54
C LEU A 289 49.13 -10.31 -23.02
N ARG A 290 50.08 -10.83 -22.25
CA ARG A 290 50.00 -10.82 -20.78
C ARG A 290 49.85 -9.41 -20.23
N ILE A 291 50.64 -8.46 -20.73
CA ILE A 291 50.52 -7.05 -20.35
C ILE A 291 49.14 -6.50 -20.69
N ALA A 292 48.62 -6.78 -21.90
CA ALA A 292 47.29 -6.34 -22.33
C ALA A 292 46.17 -6.94 -21.47
N MET A 293 46.28 -8.21 -21.06
CA MET A 293 45.32 -8.87 -20.16
C MET A 293 45.37 -8.28 -18.74
N ILE A 294 46.57 -8.11 -18.17
CA ILE A 294 46.78 -7.53 -16.83
C ILE A 294 46.26 -6.09 -16.78
N ASN A 295 46.56 -5.29 -17.79
CA ASN A 295 46.11 -3.90 -17.91
C ASN A 295 44.65 -3.78 -18.40
N LYS A 296 43.95 -4.91 -18.58
CA LYS A 296 42.54 -4.98 -19.01
C LYS A 296 42.27 -4.29 -20.35
N GLN A 297 43.24 -4.30 -21.27
CA GLN A 297 43.15 -3.71 -22.59
C GLN A 297 42.53 -4.65 -23.63
N ALA A 298 42.75 -5.96 -23.50
CA ALA A 298 42.17 -7.01 -24.34
C ALA A 298 42.10 -8.33 -23.57
N PHE A 299 41.27 -9.28 -24.04
CA PHE A 299 41.11 -10.61 -23.42
C PHE A 299 40.79 -10.54 -21.91
N VAL A 300 39.98 -9.57 -21.50
CA VAL A 300 39.64 -9.35 -20.09
C VAL A 300 38.85 -10.54 -19.54
N GLY A 301 39.34 -11.12 -18.44
CA GLY A 301 38.73 -12.29 -17.80
C GLY A 301 39.04 -13.62 -18.49
N PHE A 302 39.83 -13.62 -19.58
CA PHE A 302 40.39 -14.86 -20.10
C PHE A 302 41.54 -15.34 -19.21
N GLU A 303 41.72 -16.64 -19.21
CA GLU A 303 42.81 -17.36 -18.55
C GLU A 303 43.67 -18.07 -19.60
N GLU A 304 44.92 -18.30 -19.24
CA GLU A 304 45.89 -19.03 -20.05
C GLU A 304 46.76 -19.89 -19.14
N ALA A 305 47.05 -21.12 -19.56
CA ALA A 305 47.92 -22.02 -18.82
C ALA A 305 49.35 -21.48 -18.74
N GLY A 306 50.11 -21.93 -17.73
CA GLY A 306 51.52 -21.56 -17.60
C GLY A 306 52.31 -21.99 -18.84
N ILE A 307 52.96 -21.02 -19.51
CA ILE A 307 53.82 -21.28 -20.67
C ILE A 307 55.16 -21.80 -20.19
N GLY A 308 55.44 -23.08 -20.43
CA GLY A 308 56.71 -23.74 -20.12
C GLY A 308 57.62 -23.95 -21.34
N PHE A 309 57.22 -23.46 -22.52
CA PHE A 309 57.89 -23.71 -23.80
C PHE A 309 58.49 -22.43 -24.41
N ALA A 310 59.46 -22.59 -25.31
CA ALA A 310 60.17 -21.48 -25.96
C ALA A 310 59.26 -20.69 -26.93
N PRO A 311 59.61 -19.42 -27.27
CA PRO A 311 58.86 -18.65 -28.26
C PRO A 311 58.67 -19.40 -29.58
N THR A 312 57.43 -19.42 -30.09
CA THR A 312 57.03 -20.26 -31.24
C THR A 312 57.31 -19.62 -32.59
N TYR A 313 57.69 -18.34 -32.61
CA TYR A 313 58.01 -17.53 -33.79
C TYR A 313 59.31 -16.77 -33.53
N LYS A 314 60.17 -16.42 -34.50
CA LYS A 314 60.18 -16.84 -35.91
C LYS A 314 61.38 -17.76 -36.16
N TYR A 315 61.15 -18.91 -36.76
CA TYR A 315 62.20 -19.86 -37.09
C TYR A 315 62.65 -19.78 -38.55
N VAL A 316 63.90 -20.14 -38.80
CA VAL A 316 64.38 -20.43 -40.16
C VAL A 316 63.79 -21.76 -40.60
N LEU A 317 63.10 -21.76 -41.75
CA LEU A 317 62.40 -22.92 -42.30
C LEU A 317 63.30 -24.15 -42.39
N GLY A 318 62.76 -25.31 -41.99
CA GLY A 318 63.49 -26.58 -41.96
C GLY A 318 64.43 -26.74 -40.77
N THR A 319 64.49 -25.77 -39.85
CA THR A 319 65.38 -25.80 -38.67
C THR A 319 64.63 -25.45 -37.37
N SER A 320 65.31 -25.62 -36.24
CA SER A 320 64.88 -25.08 -34.93
C SER A 320 65.72 -23.87 -34.51
N THR A 321 66.29 -23.15 -35.47
CA THR A 321 67.07 -21.93 -35.23
C THR A 321 66.19 -20.70 -35.48
N TYR A 322 66.28 -19.69 -34.62
CA TYR A 322 65.56 -18.44 -34.80
C TYR A 322 66.10 -17.61 -35.96
N ASP A 323 65.22 -16.89 -36.65
CA ASP A 323 65.55 -15.92 -37.70
C ASP A 323 66.15 -14.65 -37.05
N GLU A 324 67.43 -14.36 -37.32
CA GLU A 324 68.13 -13.20 -36.75
C GLU A 324 67.49 -11.85 -37.12
N GLY A 325 66.72 -11.80 -38.22
CA GLY A 325 66.01 -10.60 -38.67
C GLY A 325 64.68 -10.35 -37.94
N ARG A 326 64.22 -11.27 -37.09
CA ARG A 326 62.95 -11.15 -36.36
C ARG A 326 63.09 -11.61 -34.91
N ARG A 327 62.70 -10.72 -33.99
CA ARG A 327 62.62 -11.03 -32.55
C ARG A 327 61.70 -12.24 -32.29
N PRO A 328 62.18 -13.25 -31.54
CA PRO A 328 61.32 -14.33 -31.06
C PRO A 328 60.09 -13.84 -30.29
N ALA A 329 58.96 -14.55 -30.42
CA ALA A 329 57.70 -14.22 -29.74
C ALA A 329 56.78 -15.45 -29.57
N TRP A 330 55.94 -15.40 -28.54
CA TRP A 330 54.82 -16.34 -28.33
C TRP A 330 53.57 -15.83 -29.06
N CYS A 331 53.60 -15.95 -30.38
CA CYS A 331 52.50 -15.55 -31.25
C CYS A 331 51.29 -16.50 -31.13
N ASP A 332 51.56 -17.79 -30.98
CA ASP A 332 50.58 -18.88 -31.04
C ASP A 332 50.07 -19.23 -29.64
N ARG A 333 48.77 -19.00 -29.37
CA ARG A 333 48.22 -19.04 -28.00
C ARG A 333 46.90 -19.81 -27.91
N VAL A 334 46.59 -20.31 -26.71
CA VAL A 334 45.31 -20.95 -26.38
C VAL A 334 44.84 -20.40 -25.03
N LEU A 335 43.75 -19.65 -25.05
CA LEU A 335 43.12 -19.03 -23.89
C LEU A 335 41.70 -19.54 -23.73
N TRP A 336 41.14 -19.39 -22.53
CA TRP A 336 39.72 -19.66 -22.30
C TRP A 336 39.08 -18.59 -21.44
N TRP A 337 37.78 -18.39 -21.63
CA TRP A 337 36.95 -17.55 -20.79
C TRP A 337 35.79 -18.38 -20.26
N THR A 338 35.56 -18.29 -18.96
CA THR A 338 34.45 -18.93 -18.27
C THR A 338 33.42 -17.87 -17.92
N ARG A 339 32.16 -18.13 -18.28
CA ARG A 339 31.07 -17.22 -17.94
C ARG A 339 30.95 -17.05 -16.43
N PRO A 340 30.87 -15.81 -15.91
CA PRO A 340 30.60 -15.57 -14.50
C PRO A 340 29.31 -16.26 -14.02
N GLY A 341 29.41 -17.02 -12.94
CA GLY A 341 28.29 -17.78 -12.37
C GLY A 341 28.19 -19.24 -12.83
N CYS A 342 29.02 -19.67 -13.80
CA CYS A 342 29.29 -21.09 -14.01
C CYS A 342 30.11 -21.63 -12.83
N GLU A 343 29.68 -22.73 -12.23
CA GLU A 343 30.42 -23.39 -11.13
C GLU A 343 31.47 -24.39 -11.62
N GLY A 344 31.34 -24.85 -12.86
CA GLY A 344 32.35 -25.67 -13.51
C GLY A 344 33.56 -24.85 -13.94
N GLY A 345 34.68 -25.53 -14.17
CA GLY A 345 35.93 -24.93 -14.59
C GLY A 345 36.40 -25.41 -15.96
N VAL A 346 37.36 -24.66 -16.49
CA VAL A 346 38.28 -25.13 -17.53
C VAL A 346 39.65 -25.29 -16.88
N ARG A 347 40.26 -26.47 -17.02
CA ARG A 347 41.62 -26.73 -16.56
C ARG A 347 42.47 -27.18 -17.73
N SER A 348 43.75 -26.83 -17.72
CA SER A 348 44.71 -27.34 -18.69
C SER A 348 45.55 -28.44 -18.06
N GLN A 349 45.51 -29.64 -18.62
CA GLN A 349 46.40 -30.75 -18.22
C GLN A 349 47.80 -30.58 -18.80
N SER A 350 47.89 -30.06 -20.03
CA SER A 350 49.15 -29.80 -20.71
C SER A 350 49.04 -28.58 -21.60
N TYR A 351 50.13 -27.85 -21.74
CA TYR A 351 50.24 -26.72 -22.67
C TYR A 351 51.66 -26.64 -23.24
N GLU A 352 51.82 -27.00 -24.52
CA GLU A 352 53.11 -27.32 -25.12
C GLU A 352 53.26 -26.77 -26.54
N SER A 353 54.48 -26.40 -26.93
CA SER A 353 54.89 -26.32 -28.35
C SER A 353 55.45 -27.67 -28.81
N VAL A 354 55.44 -27.91 -30.13
CA VAL A 354 56.03 -29.13 -30.71
C VAL A 354 57.26 -28.77 -31.54
N ASP A 355 58.41 -28.75 -30.87
CA ASP A 355 59.68 -28.26 -31.42
C ASP A 355 60.24 -29.10 -32.58
N SER A 356 59.87 -30.39 -32.64
CA SER A 356 60.25 -31.32 -33.72
C SER A 356 59.65 -30.94 -35.07
N VAL A 357 58.62 -30.10 -35.11
CA VAL A 357 57.97 -29.63 -36.34
C VAL A 357 58.73 -28.41 -36.88
N VAL A 358 59.31 -28.55 -38.07
CA VAL A 358 60.16 -27.51 -38.70
C VAL A 358 59.64 -27.03 -40.06
N THR A 359 58.41 -27.40 -40.42
CA THR A 359 57.85 -27.19 -41.76
C THR A 359 57.34 -25.77 -41.98
N SER A 360 57.05 -25.05 -40.91
CA SER A 360 56.67 -23.63 -40.88
C SER A 360 57.73 -22.83 -40.13
N ASP A 361 57.70 -21.51 -40.26
CA ASP A 361 58.47 -20.58 -39.41
C ASP A 361 57.82 -20.38 -38.03
N HIS A 362 56.67 -21.03 -37.80
CA HIS A 362 56.04 -21.21 -36.51
C HIS A 362 56.09 -22.68 -36.02
N LYS A 363 56.18 -22.84 -34.70
CA LYS A 363 55.96 -24.13 -34.02
C LYS A 363 54.49 -24.29 -33.65
N PRO A 364 53.85 -25.45 -33.93
CA PRO A 364 52.47 -25.68 -33.51
C PRO A 364 52.40 -25.77 -31.98
N VAL A 365 51.28 -25.27 -31.45
CA VAL A 365 50.96 -25.27 -30.03
C VAL A 365 49.76 -26.18 -29.79
N ARG A 366 49.71 -26.81 -28.62
CA ARG A 366 48.60 -27.66 -28.22
C ARG A 366 48.34 -27.58 -26.73
N SER A 367 47.09 -27.79 -26.35
CA SER A 367 46.68 -27.96 -24.98
C SER A 367 45.63 -29.05 -24.85
N LEU A 368 45.75 -29.88 -23.81
CA LEU A 368 44.69 -30.80 -23.41
C LEU A 368 43.89 -30.15 -22.28
N LEU A 369 42.66 -29.75 -22.58
CA LEU A 369 41.76 -29.09 -21.62
C LEU A 369 40.79 -30.09 -21.00
N GLU A 370 40.47 -29.90 -19.73
CA GLU A 370 39.31 -30.47 -19.05
C GLU A 370 38.23 -29.40 -18.94
N LEU A 371 37.00 -29.74 -19.31
CA LEU A 371 35.83 -28.85 -19.27
C LEU A 371 34.74 -29.50 -18.41
N ASP A 372 34.26 -28.81 -17.39
CA ASP A 372 33.14 -29.30 -16.58
C ASP A 372 31.80 -28.96 -17.26
N VAL A 373 31.16 -29.92 -17.92
CA VAL A 373 29.86 -29.81 -18.59
C VAL A 373 28.73 -30.39 -17.72
N TRP A 374 27.46 -30.17 -18.09
CA TRP A 374 26.34 -30.64 -17.28
C TRP A 374 25.17 -31.19 -18.10
N LYS A 375 24.37 -32.03 -17.45
CA LYS A 375 23.02 -32.41 -17.86
C LYS A 375 22.00 -31.85 -16.89
N VAL A 376 20.92 -31.27 -17.42
CA VAL A 376 19.73 -30.92 -16.64
C VAL A 376 18.84 -32.16 -16.53
N ASN A 377 18.61 -32.63 -15.31
CA ASN A 377 17.55 -33.61 -15.04
C ASN A 377 16.20 -32.87 -14.95
N GLN A 378 15.37 -33.04 -15.98
CA GLN A 378 14.10 -32.32 -16.09
C GLN A 378 13.09 -32.71 -15.00
N GLU A 379 13.07 -33.97 -14.56
CA GLU A 379 12.17 -34.45 -13.51
C GLU A 379 12.54 -33.84 -12.16
N CYS A 380 13.82 -33.90 -11.79
CA CYS A 380 14.31 -33.27 -10.56
C CYS A 380 14.09 -31.75 -10.58
N ARG A 381 14.35 -31.09 -11.71
CA ARG A 381 14.12 -29.64 -11.87
C ARG A 381 12.66 -29.29 -11.67
N GLN A 382 11.74 -30.07 -12.24
CA GLN A 382 10.30 -29.85 -12.08
C GLN A 382 9.86 -30.06 -10.62
N ALA A 383 10.41 -31.07 -9.93
CA ALA A 383 10.14 -31.30 -8.51
C ALA A 383 10.59 -30.10 -7.66
N VAL A 384 11.83 -29.64 -7.84
CA VAL A 384 12.38 -28.47 -7.14
C VAL A 384 11.58 -27.20 -7.45
N TYR A 385 11.14 -27.01 -8.70
CA TYR A 385 10.28 -25.88 -9.07
C TYR A 385 8.94 -25.88 -8.34
N LEU A 386 8.27 -27.03 -8.26
CA LEU A 386 7.02 -27.14 -7.52
C LEU A 386 7.21 -26.89 -6.02
N GLU A 387 8.35 -27.28 -5.45
CA GLU A 387 8.70 -26.95 -4.07
C GLU A 387 8.92 -25.45 -3.86
N VAL A 388 9.69 -24.80 -4.74
CA VAL A 388 9.93 -23.34 -4.71
C VAL A 388 8.61 -22.57 -4.85
N LEU A 389 7.68 -23.03 -5.69
CA LEU A 389 6.34 -22.43 -5.77
C LEU A 389 5.58 -22.56 -4.46
N ARG A 390 5.60 -23.73 -3.81
CA ARG A 390 4.96 -23.93 -2.51
C ARG A 390 5.57 -23.04 -1.42
N GLU A 391 6.88 -22.85 -1.44
CA GLU A 391 7.58 -21.94 -0.52
C GLU A 391 7.15 -20.49 -0.75
N LEU A 392 7.02 -20.06 -2.02
CA LEU A 392 6.55 -18.72 -2.36
C LEU A 392 5.11 -18.51 -1.90
N ASP A 393 4.21 -19.45 -2.20
CA ASP A 393 2.82 -19.40 -1.78
C ASP A 393 2.71 -19.35 -0.25
N HIS A 394 3.53 -20.13 0.46
CA HIS A 394 3.58 -20.10 1.92
C HIS A 394 4.02 -18.74 2.44
N TYR A 395 5.11 -18.18 1.91
CA TYR A 395 5.61 -16.87 2.28
C TYR A 395 4.61 -15.74 2.00
N GLU A 396 3.92 -15.79 0.85
CA GLU A 396 2.89 -14.82 0.51
C GLU A 396 1.72 -14.89 1.48
N ASN A 397 1.30 -16.09 1.88
CA ASN A 397 0.25 -16.27 2.87
C ASN A 397 0.67 -15.75 4.26
N GLU A 398 1.93 -15.96 4.67
CA GLU A 398 2.45 -15.42 5.93
C GLU A 398 2.58 -13.89 5.93
N CYS A 399 2.72 -13.29 4.75
CA CYS A 399 2.80 -11.84 4.56
C CYS A 399 1.43 -11.15 4.48
N ILE A 400 0.30 -11.86 4.60
CA ILE A 400 -1.02 -11.25 4.64
C ILE A 400 -1.19 -10.52 5.99
N PRO A 401 -1.47 -9.19 5.99
CA PRO A 401 -1.67 -8.42 7.22
C PRO A 401 -2.74 -9.05 8.11
N THR A 402 -2.37 -9.34 9.36
CA THR A 402 -3.22 -10.04 10.31
C THR A 402 -3.20 -9.33 11.66
N ALA A 403 -4.38 -9.06 12.20
CA ALA A 403 -4.57 -8.44 13.51
C ALA A 403 -5.22 -9.40 14.52
N THR A 404 -5.02 -9.11 15.80
CA THR A 404 -5.75 -9.73 16.91
C THR A 404 -6.53 -8.67 17.67
N LEU A 405 -7.81 -8.93 17.89
CA LEU A 405 -8.69 -8.10 18.72
C LEU A 405 -8.82 -8.74 20.11
N ALA A 406 -8.68 -7.95 21.18
CA ALA A 406 -8.87 -8.45 22.53
C ALA A 406 -10.33 -8.85 22.82
N ALA A 407 -11.28 -8.19 22.17
CA ALA A 407 -12.70 -8.51 22.21
C ALA A 407 -13.34 -8.08 20.89
N ASN A 408 -14.37 -8.78 20.43
CA ASN A 408 -15.13 -8.39 19.24
C ASN A 408 -16.42 -7.65 19.61
N ILE A 409 -16.68 -7.47 20.91
CA ILE A 409 -17.87 -6.82 21.45
C ILE A 409 -17.41 -5.71 22.39
N VAL A 410 -17.91 -4.50 22.18
CA VAL A 410 -17.69 -3.34 23.06
C VAL A 410 -19.01 -2.99 23.73
N GLU A 411 -19.08 -3.25 25.04
CA GLU A 411 -20.30 -3.14 25.82
C GLU A 411 -20.30 -1.85 26.66
N PHE A 412 -21.25 -0.96 26.35
CA PHE A 412 -21.40 0.32 27.02
C PHE A 412 -22.24 0.23 28.29
N GLY A 413 -23.09 -0.80 28.40
CA GLY A 413 -24.08 -0.92 29.47
C GLY A 413 -25.20 0.11 29.27
N GLU A 414 -25.64 0.72 30.36
CA GLU A 414 -26.67 1.76 30.33
C GLU A 414 -26.08 3.13 30.02
N VAL A 415 -26.71 3.86 29.10
CA VAL A 415 -26.28 5.21 28.66
C VAL A 415 -27.45 6.18 28.80
N ALA A 416 -27.28 7.22 29.61
CA ALA A 416 -28.28 8.27 29.80
C ALA A 416 -28.07 9.45 28.82
N PHE A 417 -29.13 10.24 28.63
CA PHE A 417 -29.09 11.46 27.83
C PHE A 417 -27.98 12.42 28.30
N GLY A 418 -27.18 12.94 27.37
CA GLY A 418 -26.08 13.87 27.63
C GLY A 418 -24.89 13.28 28.40
N GLN A 419 -24.89 11.97 28.66
CA GLN A 419 -23.80 11.29 29.35
C GLN A 419 -22.78 10.75 28.35
N LEU A 420 -21.51 11.14 28.52
CA LEU A 420 -20.41 10.61 27.71
C LEU A 420 -19.87 9.32 28.34
N VAL A 421 -20.04 8.18 27.65
CA VAL A 421 -19.53 6.88 28.10
C VAL A 421 -18.39 6.42 27.19
N ARG A 422 -17.24 6.09 27.77
CA ARG A 422 -16.05 5.63 27.03
C ARG A 422 -15.71 4.17 27.31
N ARG A 423 -15.32 3.45 26.28
CA ARG A 423 -14.77 2.08 26.32
C ARG A 423 -13.56 1.99 25.42
N SER A 424 -12.74 0.96 25.58
CA SER A 424 -11.57 0.73 24.74
C SER A 424 -11.41 -0.74 24.40
N MET A 425 -10.90 -1.02 23.21
CA MET A 425 -10.57 -2.36 22.74
C MET A 425 -9.14 -2.36 22.21
N ARG A 426 -8.34 -3.35 22.62
CA ARG A 426 -6.98 -3.52 22.11
C ARG A 426 -6.98 -4.18 20.74
N LEU A 427 -6.30 -3.53 19.81
CA LEU A 427 -5.97 -4.03 18.47
C LEU A 427 -4.46 -4.24 18.41
N ALA A 428 -4.01 -5.44 18.04
CA ALA A 428 -2.59 -5.78 17.94
C ALA A 428 -2.23 -6.34 16.56
N ASN A 429 -1.06 -5.97 16.04
CA ASN A 429 -0.47 -6.61 14.87
C ASN A 429 0.16 -7.94 15.24
N SER A 430 -0.49 -9.04 14.84
CA SER A 430 -0.02 -10.41 15.07
C SER A 430 0.60 -11.03 13.80
N GLY A 431 0.70 -10.29 12.71
CA GLY A 431 1.32 -10.72 11.46
C GLY A 431 2.81 -10.37 11.38
N LEU A 432 3.44 -10.70 10.25
CA LEU A 432 4.86 -10.45 9.99
C LEU A 432 5.14 -9.12 9.29
N VAL A 433 4.10 -8.45 8.77
CA VAL A 433 4.20 -7.22 7.99
C VAL A 433 3.51 -6.05 8.72
N PRO A 434 3.92 -4.80 8.45
CA PRO A 434 3.16 -3.63 8.88
C PRO A 434 1.70 -3.74 8.42
N LEU A 435 0.77 -3.43 9.32
CA LEU A 435 -0.65 -3.39 8.99
C LEU A 435 -1.14 -1.95 9.06
N GLU A 436 -1.96 -1.58 8.08
CA GLU A 436 -2.76 -0.36 8.10
C GLU A 436 -4.21 -0.74 8.35
N TYR A 437 -4.86 -0.09 9.31
CA TYR A 437 -6.25 -0.37 9.67
C TYR A 437 -7.10 0.88 9.55
N SER A 438 -8.38 0.71 9.21
CA SER A 438 -9.36 1.78 9.22
C SER A 438 -10.77 1.25 9.46
N PHE A 439 -11.60 2.02 10.16
CA PHE A 439 -13.03 1.77 10.19
C PHE A 439 -13.68 2.34 8.93
N VAL A 440 -14.42 1.50 8.21
CA VAL A 440 -14.97 1.84 6.89
C VAL A 440 -16.49 1.88 6.88
N ALA A 441 -17.04 2.66 5.96
CA ALA A 441 -18.48 2.69 5.69
C ALA A 441 -18.95 1.35 5.13
N THR A 442 -20.21 1.00 5.39
CA THR A 442 -20.85 -0.21 4.84
C THR A 442 -21.74 0.16 3.65
N PRO A 443 -22.10 -0.78 2.76
CA PRO A 443 -23.05 -0.49 1.68
C PRO A 443 -24.41 0.03 2.17
N SER A 444 -24.79 -0.33 3.40
CA SER A 444 -26.01 0.12 4.06
C SER A 444 -25.91 1.51 4.72
N ARG A 445 -24.69 2.02 4.94
CA ARG A 445 -24.47 3.28 5.67
C ARG A 445 -23.24 4.04 5.15
N PRO A 446 -23.40 5.33 4.77
CA PRO A 446 -22.31 6.13 4.18
C PRO A 446 -21.20 6.54 5.16
N HIS A 447 -21.38 6.30 6.46
CA HIS A 447 -20.42 6.60 7.53
C HIS A 447 -19.92 5.33 8.21
N TYR A 448 -18.69 5.38 8.74
CA TYR A 448 -18.05 4.24 9.40
C TYR A 448 -18.64 3.90 10.78
N ALA A 449 -19.42 4.82 11.36
CA ALA A 449 -20.04 4.69 12.67
C ALA A 449 -21.39 5.46 12.68
N PRO A 450 -22.32 5.11 13.59
CA PRO A 450 -23.55 5.86 13.81
C PRO A 450 -23.27 7.21 14.48
N PRO A 451 -24.18 8.21 14.37
CA PRO A 451 -23.93 9.56 14.87
C PRO A 451 -23.65 9.67 16.37
N TRP A 452 -24.21 8.74 17.17
CA TRP A 452 -24.01 8.68 18.63
C TRP A 452 -22.67 8.04 19.04
N LEU A 453 -21.88 7.51 18.09
CA LEU A 453 -20.61 6.84 18.35
C LEU A 453 -19.42 7.55 17.71
N ARG A 454 -18.36 7.74 18.49
CA ARG A 454 -17.07 8.24 18.01
C ARG A 454 -15.94 7.27 18.32
N ILE A 455 -15.11 6.98 17.31
CA ILE A 455 -13.97 6.07 17.40
C ILE A 455 -12.67 6.88 17.30
N SER A 456 -11.72 6.62 18.20
CA SER A 456 -10.41 7.28 18.21
C SER A 456 -9.30 6.38 18.75
N PRO A 457 -8.22 6.14 17.99
CA PRO A 457 -8.07 6.43 16.56
C PRO A 457 -9.01 5.57 15.69
N HIS A 458 -9.58 6.15 14.63
CA HIS A 458 -10.44 5.42 13.67
C HIS A 458 -9.63 4.78 12.52
N SER A 459 -8.37 5.15 12.36
CA SER A 459 -7.40 4.55 11.45
C SER A 459 -5.98 4.71 11.97
N GLY A 460 -5.06 3.90 11.48
CA GLY A 460 -3.66 3.97 11.87
C GLY A 460 -2.81 2.85 11.25
N MET A 461 -1.52 2.87 11.56
CA MET A 461 -0.55 1.86 11.13
C MET A 461 0.11 1.23 12.37
N LEU A 462 0.27 -0.09 12.38
CA LEU A 462 0.95 -0.83 13.44
C LEU A 462 2.07 -1.70 12.83
N LEU A 463 3.28 -1.58 13.39
CA LEU A 463 4.37 -2.48 13.05
C LEU A 463 4.15 -3.86 13.69
N PRO A 464 4.80 -4.93 13.18
CA PRO A 464 4.70 -6.27 13.77
C PRO A 464 4.99 -6.26 15.28
N GLY A 465 4.07 -6.82 16.07
CA GLY A 465 4.17 -6.88 17.52
C GLY A 465 3.66 -5.64 18.27
N GLU A 466 3.32 -4.55 17.59
CA GLU A 466 2.72 -3.37 18.21
C GLU A 466 1.22 -3.54 18.47
N SER A 467 0.70 -2.77 19.43
CA SER A 467 -0.72 -2.73 19.75
C SER A 467 -1.18 -1.31 20.07
N VAL A 468 -2.45 -1.03 19.78
CA VAL A 468 -3.12 0.23 20.10
C VAL A 468 -4.44 -0.05 20.81
N ASP A 469 -4.77 0.76 21.81
CA ASP A 469 -6.08 0.74 22.44
C ASP A 469 -7.01 1.71 21.67
N VAL A 470 -7.94 1.16 20.90
CA VAL A 470 -8.95 1.92 20.16
C VAL A 470 -10.05 2.34 21.13
N GLY A 471 -10.22 3.65 21.31
CA GLY A 471 -11.25 4.23 22.15
C GLY A 471 -12.58 4.40 21.42
N PHE A 472 -13.66 3.99 22.07
CA PHE A 472 -15.04 4.16 21.62
C PHE A 472 -15.77 5.05 22.62
N SER A 473 -16.36 6.14 22.14
CA SER A 473 -17.07 7.11 22.96
C SER A 473 -18.51 7.24 22.47
N VAL A 474 -19.47 6.97 23.34
CA VAL A 474 -20.89 7.16 23.08
C VAL A 474 -21.38 8.42 23.79
N LEU A 475 -22.10 9.26 23.07
CA LEU A 475 -22.81 10.43 23.60
C LEU A 475 -24.15 10.51 22.89
N VAL A 476 -25.24 10.39 23.65
CA VAL A 476 -26.60 10.62 23.14
C VAL A 476 -26.98 12.07 23.41
N ASP A 477 -27.19 12.82 22.34
CA ASP A 477 -27.53 14.25 22.33
C ASP A 477 -28.97 14.46 21.87
N GLU A 478 -29.42 15.72 21.77
CA GLU A 478 -30.78 16.09 21.35
C GLU A 478 -31.15 15.63 19.93
N ARG A 479 -30.15 15.34 19.07
CA ARG A 479 -30.37 14.92 17.68
C ARG A 479 -30.55 13.41 17.58
N THR A 480 -29.82 12.67 18.41
CA THR A 480 -29.80 11.20 18.40
C THR A 480 -30.77 10.59 19.38
N SER A 481 -31.15 11.32 20.44
CA SER A 481 -32.07 10.84 21.48
C SER A 481 -33.45 10.49 20.94
N ALA A 482 -33.99 11.24 19.97
CA ALA A 482 -35.37 11.08 19.53
C ALA A 482 -35.66 9.68 18.95
N ALA A 483 -34.77 9.19 18.08
CA ALA A 483 -34.90 7.87 17.46
C ALA A 483 -34.63 6.74 18.46
N LEU A 484 -33.73 6.97 19.43
CA LEU A 484 -33.44 6.01 20.49
C LEU A 484 -34.58 5.94 21.53
N SER A 485 -35.20 7.07 21.87
CA SER A 485 -36.33 7.15 22.82
C SER A 485 -37.57 6.44 22.29
N THR A 486 -37.83 6.50 20.98
CA THR A 486 -38.98 5.83 20.35
C THR A 486 -38.70 4.37 19.96
N HIS A 487 -37.50 3.84 20.26
CA HIS A 487 -37.04 2.52 19.81
C HIS A 487 -37.09 2.34 18.28
N ALA A 488 -37.00 3.43 17.52
CA ALA A 488 -36.81 3.38 16.08
C ALA A 488 -35.37 2.96 15.72
N GLU A 489 -34.41 3.34 16.57
CA GLU A 489 -33.03 2.87 16.54
C GLU A 489 -32.65 2.27 17.90
N ASP A 490 -31.74 1.31 17.90
CA ASP A 490 -31.13 0.77 19.10
C ASP A 490 -29.71 1.32 19.28
N LEU A 491 -29.24 1.37 20.53
CA LEU A 491 -27.85 1.72 20.85
C LEU A 491 -26.91 0.53 20.57
N SER A 492 -27.02 -0.05 19.38
CA SER A 492 -26.24 -1.20 18.93
C SER A 492 -25.91 -1.11 17.45
N ASP A 493 -24.73 -1.60 17.07
CA ASP A 493 -24.29 -1.58 15.68
C ASP A 493 -23.11 -2.54 15.43
N ILE A 494 -22.85 -2.87 14.16
CA ILE A 494 -21.70 -3.66 13.73
C ILE A 494 -20.78 -2.77 12.88
N LEU A 495 -19.56 -2.57 13.37
CA LEU A 495 -18.52 -1.77 12.74
C LEU A 495 -17.58 -2.67 11.94
N VAL A 496 -17.13 -2.20 10.78
CA VAL A 496 -16.17 -2.92 9.93
C VAL A 496 -14.79 -2.29 10.09
N LEU A 497 -13.89 -3.03 10.72
CA LEU A 497 -12.47 -2.72 10.77
C LEU A 497 -11.78 -3.41 9.60
N HIS A 498 -11.39 -2.62 8.60
CA HIS A 498 -10.70 -3.07 7.40
C HIS A 498 -9.19 -3.01 7.58
N LEU A 499 -8.47 -4.04 7.13
CA LEU A 499 -7.02 -4.05 7.00
C LEU A 499 -6.65 -3.92 5.52
N ASP A 500 -5.78 -2.97 5.15
CA ASP A 500 -5.34 -2.84 3.74
C ASP A 500 -4.69 -4.15 3.29
N ARG A 501 -5.21 -4.73 2.19
CA ARG A 501 -4.80 -6.05 1.65
C ARG A 501 -4.87 -7.21 2.64
N GLY A 502 -5.60 -7.03 3.74
CA GLY A 502 -5.85 -8.05 4.75
C GLY A 502 -7.32 -8.48 4.77
N ARG A 503 -7.73 -9.03 5.90
CA ARG A 503 -9.12 -9.43 6.15
C ARG A 503 -9.88 -8.36 6.92
N ASP A 504 -11.21 -8.38 6.81
CA ASP A 504 -12.10 -7.53 7.60
C ASP A 504 -12.41 -8.15 8.97
N TYR A 505 -12.59 -7.30 9.97
CA TYR A 505 -13.03 -7.67 11.32
C TYR A 505 -14.32 -6.93 11.64
N PHE A 506 -15.28 -7.64 12.22
CA PHE A 506 -16.57 -7.10 12.63
C PHE A 506 -16.57 -6.87 14.13
N VAL A 507 -16.67 -5.59 14.54
CA VAL A 507 -16.72 -5.17 15.95
C VAL A 507 -18.14 -4.77 16.28
N GLN A 508 -18.79 -5.53 17.16
CA GLN A 508 -20.13 -5.22 17.64
C GLN A 508 -20.05 -4.21 18.78
N VAL A 509 -20.80 -3.12 18.68
CA VAL A 509 -21.02 -2.18 19.78
C VAL A 509 -22.44 -2.39 20.30
N GLN A 510 -22.60 -2.42 21.62
CA GLN A 510 -23.91 -2.58 22.23
C GLN A 510 -24.04 -1.82 23.54
N GLY A 511 -25.22 -1.28 23.78
CA GLY A 511 -25.64 -0.75 25.07
C GLY A 511 -27.15 -0.54 25.09
N ARG A 512 -27.63 0.01 26.20
CA ARG A 512 -29.04 0.28 26.44
C ARG A 512 -29.21 1.78 26.70
N TYR A 513 -29.93 2.46 25.83
CA TYR A 513 -30.28 3.85 26.06
C TYR A 513 -31.34 3.94 27.17
N LEU A 514 -31.11 4.83 28.13
CA LEU A 514 -32.07 5.17 29.18
C LEU A 514 -32.89 6.37 28.71
N THR A 515 -34.13 6.11 28.31
CA THR A 515 -35.05 7.13 27.80
C THR A 515 -35.21 8.28 28.78
N SER A 516 -35.13 9.51 28.26
CA SER A 516 -35.23 10.74 29.03
C SER A 516 -36.34 11.63 28.50
N VAL A 517 -36.92 12.48 29.36
CA VAL A 517 -37.83 13.55 28.92
C VAL A 517 -37.09 14.58 28.07
N TYR A 518 -35.78 14.72 28.29
CA TYR A 518 -34.90 15.54 27.46
C TYR A 518 -34.63 14.80 26.14
N GLY A 519 -34.71 15.50 25.01
CA GLY A 519 -34.53 14.86 23.72
C GLY A 519 -35.73 14.07 23.19
N THR A 520 -36.87 14.13 23.88
CA THR A 520 -38.14 13.53 23.44
C THR A 520 -39.08 14.62 22.92
N SER A 521 -39.87 14.34 21.88
CA SER A 521 -40.74 15.35 21.25
C SER A 521 -41.88 15.78 22.19
N LEU A 522 -42.30 17.04 22.06
CA LEU A 522 -43.45 17.56 22.82
C LEU A 522 -44.71 16.75 22.57
N ASP A 523 -44.95 16.34 21.32
CA ASP A 523 -46.10 15.51 20.93
C ASP A 523 -46.15 14.20 21.71
N VAL A 524 -45.02 13.58 22.01
CA VAL A 524 -44.99 12.36 22.83
C VAL A 524 -45.24 12.71 24.30
N LEU A 525 -44.58 13.75 24.81
CA LEU A 525 -44.61 14.10 26.23
C LEU A 525 -45.98 14.61 26.72
N VAL A 526 -46.79 15.25 25.86
CA VAL A 526 -48.17 15.67 26.21
C VAL A 526 -49.15 14.49 26.31
N HIS A 527 -48.75 13.30 25.87
CA HIS A 527 -49.57 12.09 25.93
C HIS A 527 -49.05 11.07 26.96
N CYS A 528 -47.85 11.29 27.51
CA CYS A 528 -47.24 10.43 28.52
C CYS A 528 -47.94 10.58 29.89
N LYS A 529 -48.67 9.54 30.31
CA LYS A 529 -49.33 9.47 31.64
C LYS A 529 -48.45 8.87 32.74
N GLN A 530 -47.33 8.26 32.36
CA GLN A 530 -46.41 7.55 33.25
C GLN A 530 -44.98 7.99 32.99
N ALA A 531 -44.07 7.65 33.90
CA ALA A 531 -42.65 7.96 33.78
C ALA A 531 -42.05 7.39 32.48
N VAL A 532 -41.37 8.23 31.69
CA VAL A 532 -40.77 7.84 30.40
C VAL A 532 -39.77 6.70 30.53
N ARG A 533 -39.13 6.54 31.70
CA ARG A 533 -38.16 5.47 31.97
C ARG A 533 -38.79 4.08 32.09
N THR A 534 -40.09 3.99 32.35
CA THR A 534 -40.83 2.73 32.51
C THR A 534 -41.75 2.41 31.33
N MET A 535 -41.84 3.30 30.33
CA MET A 535 -42.68 3.10 29.15
C MET A 535 -42.10 2.02 28.24
N ALA A 536 -42.94 1.09 27.78
CA ALA A 536 -42.60 0.15 26.72
C ALA A 536 -42.79 0.80 25.35
N ARG A 537 -42.24 0.20 24.29
CA ARG A 537 -42.37 0.70 22.91
C ARG A 537 -43.83 0.86 22.49
N GLU A 538 -44.69 -0.09 22.87
CA GLU A 538 -46.11 -0.09 22.56
C GLU A 538 -46.84 1.09 23.22
N ASP A 539 -46.36 1.55 24.39
CA ASP A 539 -46.93 2.70 25.10
C ASP A 539 -46.57 4.03 24.41
N PHE A 540 -45.38 4.12 23.80
CA PHE A 540 -44.97 5.29 23.02
C PHE A 540 -45.78 5.44 21.73
N GLU A 541 -46.04 4.33 21.02
CA GLU A 541 -46.86 4.32 19.82
C GLU A 541 -48.34 4.66 20.15
N ALA A 542 -48.89 4.14 21.26
CA ALA A 542 -50.26 4.44 21.70
C ALA A 542 -50.47 5.90 22.17
N CYS A 543 -49.42 6.57 22.65
CA CYS A 543 -49.45 7.98 23.00
C CYS A 543 -49.73 8.90 21.80
N LEU A 544 -49.29 8.51 20.59
CA LEU A 544 -49.54 9.29 19.38
C LEU A 544 -51.02 9.29 18.94
N ASP A 545 -51.81 8.34 19.46
CA ASP A 545 -53.19 8.09 19.03
C ASP A 545 -54.28 8.58 20.03
N SER A 546 -53.92 9.11 21.20
CA SER A 546 -54.89 9.47 22.25
C SER A 546 -54.57 10.75 23.02
N GLY A 547 -55.35 11.83 22.77
CA GLY A 547 -55.17 13.15 23.37
C GLY A 547 -55.59 13.25 24.85
N GLN A 548 -54.76 13.85 25.73
CA GLN A 548 -55.25 14.17 27.08
C GLN A 548 -54.53 15.25 27.96
N PHE A 549 -53.34 15.79 27.66
CA PHE A 549 -52.78 16.91 28.45
C PHE A 549 -52.46 18.16 27.60
N SER A 550 -52.73 19.34 28.15
CA SER A 550 -52.42 20.64 27.51
C SER A 550 -50.94 21.02 27.59
N VAL A 551 -50.21 20.49 28.59
CA VAL A 551 -48.78 20.77 28.84
C VAL A 551 -48.11 19.49 29.38
N PRO A 552 -46.86 19.18 28.99
CA PRO A 552 -46.13 18.04 29.54
C PRO A 552 -45.96 18.09 31.06
N VAL A 553 -46.11 16.94 31.73
CA VAL A 553 -45.96 16.80 33.19
C VAL A 553 -44.57 17.25 33.67
N CYS A 554 -43.52 17.00 32.88
CA CYS A 554 -42.16 17.42 33.22
C CYS A 554 -42.00 18.95 33.24
N VAL A 555 -42.61 19.67 32.29
CA VAL A 555 -42.62 21.13 32.24
C VAL A 555 -43.37 21.68 33.45
N TRP A 556 -44.56 21.12 33.73
CA TRP A 556 -45.35 21.47 34.91
C TRP A 556 -44.58 21.25 36.22
N THR A 557 -43.91 20.11 36.36
CA THR A 557 -43.16 19.77 37.59
C THR A 557 -42.02 20.77 37.84
N LEU A 558 -41.33 21.20 36.78
CA LEU A 558 -40.29 22.22 36.87
C LEU A 558 -40.86 23.59 37.22
N THR A 559 -41.91 24.05 36.55
CA THR A 559 -42.50 25.37 36.80
C THR A 559 -43.22 25.45 38.15
N ASP A 560 -43.87 24.37 38.60
CA ASP A 560 -44.51 24.30 39.92
C ASP A 560 -43.49 24.34 41.06
N PHE A 561 -42.36 23.65 40.90
CA PHE A 561 -41.24 23.77 41.84
C PHE A 561 -40.72 25.21 41.90
N LEU A 562 -40.47 25.85 40.75
CA LEU A 562 -39.97 27.22 40.72
C LEU A 562 -40.99 28.22 41.29
N SER A 563 -42.28 28.03 41.05
CA SER A 563 -43.34 28.85 41.64
C SER A 563 -43.33 28.75 43.16
N THR A 564 -43.34 27.52 43.69
CA THR A 564 -43.44 27.23 45.13
C THR A 564 -42.18 27.58 45.91
N TYR A 565 -41.00 27.33 45.34
CA TYR A 565 -39.73 27.43 46.05
C TYR A 565 -38.89 28.63 45.65
N ALA A 566 -39.09 29.21 44.47
CA ALA A 566 -38.40 30.43 44.05
C ALA A 566 -39.27 31.68 44.23
N LEU A 567 -40.45 31.73 43.59
CA LEU A 567 -41.29 32.93 43.58
C LEU A 567 -41.87 33.25 44.96
N ASP A 568 -42.39 32.24 45.69
CA ASP A 568 -42.95 32.46 47.03
C ASP A 568 -41.89 32.77 48.09
N ARG A 569 -40.62 32.46 47.82
CA ARG A 569 -39.49 32.66 48.75
C ARG A 569 -38.57 33.83 48.36
N GLY A 570 -38.86 34.50 47.24
CA GLY A 570 -38.13 35.68 46.79
C GLY A 570 -36.74 35.40 46.20
N TYR A 571 -36.50 34.20 45.64
CA TYR A 571 -35.27 33.91 44.91
C TYR A 571 -35.35 34.42 43.47
N SER A 572 -34.21 34.87 42.94
CA SER A 572 -34.10 35.30 41.56
C SER A 572 -33.93 34.11 40.61
N LEU A 573 -34.48 34.23 39.40
CA LEU A 573 -34.47 33.18 38.40
C LEU A 573 -33.60 33.54 37.19
N PHE A 574 -32.91 32.53 36.65
CA PHE A 574 -32.14 32.60 35.40
C PHE A 574 -30.88 33.49 35.42
N TYR A 575 -30.44 34.02 36.57
CA TYR A 575 -29.20 34.80 36.66
C TYR A 575 -27.95 33.93 36.85
N TRP A 576 -28.10 32.80 37.55
CA TRP A 576 -26.98 31.93 37.91
C TRP A 576 -27.05 30.59 37.17
N PRO A 577 -25.90 30.00 36.83
CA PRO A 577 -25.85 28.67 36.24
C PRO A 577 -26.16 27.59 37.28
N GLY A 578 -26.89 26.56 36.87
CA GLY A 578 -27.15 25.37 37.68
C GLY A 578 -25.92 24.48 37.89
N ASP A 579 -25.97 23.67 38.95
CA ASP A 579 -24.99 22.62 39.23
C ASP A 579 -25.22 21.39 38.33
N ARG A 580 -24.17 20.90 37.68
CA ARG A 580 -24.27 19.79 36.71
C ARG A 580 -24.67 18.46 37.34
N ALA A 581 -24.19 18.17 38.55
CA ALA A 581 -24.49 16.92 39.24
C ALA A 581 -25.94 16.93 39.77
N LEU A 582 -26.39 18.06 40.31
CA LEU A 582 -27.77 18.24 40.71
C LEU A 582 -28.72 18.25 39.50
N ALA A 583 -28.31 18.80 38.35
CA ALA A 583 -29.11 18.76 37.12
C ALA A 583 -29.36 17.32 36.63
N ALA A 584 -28.37 16.43 36.77
CA ALA A 584 -28.54 15.01 36.48
C ALA A 584 -29.56 14.34 37.42
N ARG A 585 -29.56 14.73 38.71
CA ARG A 585 -30.56 14.25 39.69
C ARG A 585 -31.95 14.76 39.36
N VAL A 586 -32.10 16.05 39.04
CA VAL A 586 -33.39 16.63 38.61
C VAL A 586 -33.91 15.90 37.36
N ARG A 587 -33.03 15.66 36.37
CA ARG A 587 -33.37 14.87 35.19
C ARG A 587 -33.85 13.47 35.54
N GLU A 588 -33.13 12.74 36.39
CA GLU A 588 -33.52 11.38 36.78
C GLU A 588 -34.87 11.37 37.52
N CYS A 589 -35.15 12.39 38.36
CA CYS A 589 -36.46 12.56 38.98
C CYS A 589 -37.57 12.71 37.92
N LEU A 590 -37.37 13.60 36.93
CA LEU A 590 -38.34 13.79 35.85
C LEU A 590 -38.54 12.54 35.00
N ASP A 591 -37.45 11.85 34.65
CA ASP A 591 -37.49 10.64 33.81
C ASP A 591 -38.21 9.49 34.51
N CYS A 592 -38.07 9.39 35.83
CA CYS A 592 -38.68 8.37 36.67
C CYS A 592 -40.04 8.76 37.26
N GLY A 593 -40.53 9.99 37.01
CA GLY A 593 -41.78 10.49 37.57
C GLY A 593 -41.75 10.68 39.10
N LEU A 594 -40.58 10.96 39.66
CA LEU A 594 -40.41 11.25 41.09
C LEU A 594 -40.69 12.74 41.38
N PRO A 595 -41.25 13.07 42.55
CA PRO A 595 -41.54 14.46 42.92
C PRO A 595 -40.24 15.27 43.13
N LEU A 596 -40.27 16.54 42.73
CA LEU A 596 -39.25 17.53 43.11
C LEU A 596 -39.69 18.19 44.43
N ASP A 597 -38.96 17.95 45.51
CA ASP A 597 -39.27 18.47 46.85
C ASP A 597 -38.15 19.35 47.42
N ALA A 598 -38.36 19.86 48.64
CA ALA A 598 -37.40 20.70 49.32
C ALA A 598 -36.01 20.07 49.54
N SER A 599 -35.83 18.75 49.34
CA SER A 599 -34.51 18.11 49.40
C SER A 599 -33.57 18.61 48.30
N ILE A 600 -34.10 19.09 47.17
CA ILE A 600 -33.31 19.72 46.09
C ILE A 600 -32.61 20.99 46.59
N LEU A 601 -33.23 21.73 47.53
CA LEU A 601 -32.67 22.94 48.14
C LEU A 601 -31.59 22.65 49.19
N GLN A 602 -31.50 21.40 49.67
CA GLN A 602 -30.53 20.98 50.69
C GLN A 602 -29.24 20.43 50.09
N TRP A 603 -29.06 20.53 48.76
CA TRP A 603 -27.87 20.03 48.08
C TRP A 603 -26.61 20.79 48.52
N GLN A 604 -25.66 20.09 49.13
CA GLN A 604 -24.42 20.69 49.65
C GLN A 604 -23.22 20.60 48.68
N GLY A 605 -23.47 20.40 47.38
CA GLY A 605 -22.41 20.21 46.39
C GLY A 605 -21.62 18.92 46.60
N SER A 606 -20.98 18.44 45.56
CA SER A 606 -20.03 17.33 45.65
C SER A 606 -18.85 17.65 44.75
N SER A 607 -17.63 17.62 45.30
CA SER A 607 -16.41 17.67 44.51
C SER A 607 -16.23 16.37 43.73
N ASP A 608 -16.28 16.47 42.40
CA ASP A 608 -15.85 15.55 41.35
C ASP A 608 -16.34 14.08 41.30
N ASP A 609 -16.90 13.75 40.13
CA ASP A 609 -16.88 12.49 39.37
C ASP A 609 -17.36 11.15 39.97
N HIS A 610 -17.79 11.07 41.23
CA HIS A 610 -18.29 9.80 41.81
C HIS A 610 -19.83 9.59 41.74
N VAL A 611 -20.59 10.59 41.27
CA VAL A 611 -22.04 10.70 41.56
C VAL A 611 -22.95 9.72 40.79
N ALA A 612 -22.54 9.21 39.62
CA ALA A 612 -23.42 8.29 38.86
C ALA A 612 -23.64 6.93 39.56
N ARG A 613 -22.75 6.50 40.47
CA ARG A 613 -22.87 5.21 41.18
C ARG A 613 -23.35 5.36 42.62
N THR A 614 -22.98 6.42 43.32
CA THR A 614 -23.20 6.50 44.78
C THR A 614 -24.57 7.05 45.18
N VAL A 615 -25.32 7.67 44.26
CA VAL A 615 -26.66 8.24 44.54
C VAL A 615 -27.77 7.52 43.76
N VAL A 616 -27.47 6.99 42.57
CA VAL A 616 -28.46 6.36 41.67
C VAL A 616 -28.80 4.92 42.09
N GLU A 617 -27.83 4.13 42.58
CA GLU A 617 -28.07 2.73 43.00
C GLU A 617 -29.03 2.58 44.20
N PRO A 618 -28.93 3.38 45.29
CA PRO A 618 -29.86 3.28 46.42
C PRO A 618 -31.30 3.64 46.03
N LEU A 619 -31.48 4.66 45.18
CA LEU A 619 -32.78 5.07 44.65
C LEU A 619 -33.38 4.00 43.72
N GLN A 620 -32.59 3.40 42.83
CA GLN A 620 -33.03 2.29 41.98
C GLN A 620 -33.41 1.03 42.79
N LEU A 621 -32.77 0.77 43.93
CA LEU A 621 -33.07 -0.35 44.82
C LEU A 621 -34.34 -0.11 45.66
N GLU A 622 -34.52 1.10 46.21
CA GLU A 622 -35.77 1.52 46.87
C GLU A 622 -36.95 1.55 45.88
N MET A 623 -36.71 1.94 44.62
CA MET A 623 -37.73 1.96 43.56
C MET A 623 -38.16 0.57 43.09
N ARG A 624 -37.25 -0.42 43.00
CA ARG A 624 -37.64 -1.83 42.73
C ARG A 624 -38.56 -2.38 43.82
N GLN A 625 -38.48 -1.85 45.04
CA GLN A 625 -39.35 -2.22 46.15
C GLN A 625 -40.65 -1.38 46.16
N ALA A 626 -40.60 -0.10 45.77
CA ALA A 626 -41.75 0.82 45.73
C ALA A 626 -42.65 0.67 44.48
N SER A 627 -42.13 0.24 43.32
CA SER A 627 -42.92 -0.03 42.10
C SER A 627 -43.96 -1.16 42.28
N SER A 628 -43.95 -1.87 43.40
CA SER A 628 -45.02 -2.80 43.79
C SER A 628 -46.24 -2.14 44.46
N ARG A 629 -46.17 -0.83 44.78
CA ARG A 629 -47.18 -0.11 45.57
C ARG A 629 -47.31 1.38 45.23
N VAL A 630 -47.59 1.77 43.99
CA VAL A 630 -48.24 3.07 43.74
C VAL A 630 -49.14 2.98 42.49
N SER A 631 -50.45 2.84 42.71
CA SER A 631 -51.45 3.31 41.76
C SER A 631 -51.51 4.82 41.92
N MET A 632 -51.06 5.58 40.93
CA MET A 632 -51.27 7.03 40.90
C MET A 632 -52.75 7.33 40.65
N THR A 633 -53.53 7.28 41.71
CA THR A 633 -54.89 7.78 41.82
C THR A 633 -54.99 8.52 43.16
N ASP A 634 -54.28 9.64 43.31
CA ASP A 634 -54.64 10.61 44.34
C ASP A 634 -54.16 12.02 43.95
N GLN A 635 -55.07 12.78 43.33
CA GLN A 635 -54.92 14.21 43.06
C GLN A 635 -55.21 15.01 44.34
N THR A 636 -54.36 14.89 45.36
CA THR A 636 -54.50 15.68 46.58
C THR A 636 -53.18 16.32 47.02
N LEU A 637 -52.66 17.23 46.19
CA LEU A 637 -51.69 18.26 46.58
C LEU A 637 -52.13 19.59 45.92
N VAL A 638 -52.13 20.64 46.75
CA VAL A 638 -52.79 21.94 46.57
C VAL A 638 -52.32 22.67 45.29
N PRO A 639 -53.20 23.30 44.48
CA PRO A 639 -52.78 24.03 43.29
C PRO A 639 -52.00 25.30 43.65
N SER A 640 -50.87 25.50 42.99
CA SER A 640 -50.34 26.85 42.77
C SER A 640 -51.40 27.68 42.02
N THR A 641 -51.48 29.00 42.29
CA THR A 641 -52.47 29.92 41.68
C THR A 641 -52.47 29.86 40.15
N LEU A 642 -51.30 29.65 39.55
CA LEU A 642 -51.13 29.42 38.11
C LEU A 642 -51.90 28.19 37.62
N HIS A 643 -51.82 27.05 38.31
CA HIS A 643 -52.50 25.82 37.88
C HIS A 643 -54.03 25.91 38.01
N SER A 644 -54.53 26.60 39.03
CA SER A 644 -55.97 26.92 39.15
C SER A 644 -56.50 27.74 37.97
N MET A 645 -55.68 28.66 37.43
CA MET A 645 -56.06 29.50 36.28
C MET A 645 -56.05 28.71 34.97
N PHE A 646 -55.09 27.78 34.81
CA PHE A 646 -54.93 26.99 33.59
C PHE A 646 -55.76 25.71 33.56
N SER A 647 -56.06 25.10 34.71
CA SER A 647 -56.91 23.90 34.79
C SER A 647 -58.40 24.20 34.51
N SER A 648 -58.80 25.48 34.54
CA SER A 648 -60.12 25.96 34.08
C SER A 648 -60.14 26.38 32.60
N MET A 649 -59.00 26.35 31.90
CA MET A 649 -58.96 26.63 30.47
C MET A 649 -59.34 25.36 29.69
N ASP A 650 -60.59 25.30 29.24
CA ASP A 650 -60.97 24.34 28.19
C ASP A 650 -60.05 24.55 26.96
N MET A 651 -59.65 23.44 26.32
CA MET A 651 -58.85 23.39 25.10
C MET A 651 -59.27 24.53 24.15
N ALA A 652 -58.36 25.44 23.81
CA ALA A 652 -58.67 26.46 22.81
C ALA A 652 -58.94 25.72 21.47
N PRO A 653 -60.16 25.80 20.91
CA PRO A 653 -60.51 25.07 19.69
C PRO A 653 -59.78 25.61 18.45
N SER A 654 -59.16 26.79 18.51
CA SER A 654 -58.37 27.38 17.42
C SER A 654 -57.21 28.24 17.92
N THR A 655 -56.14 28.34 17.11
CA THR A 655 -54.95 29.18 17.39
C THR A 655 -55.28 30.66 17.54
N ALA A 656 -56.32 31.14 16.83
CA ALA A 656 -56.78 32.53 16.89
C ALA A 656 -57.32 32.93 18.28
N GLU A 657 -58.12 32.08 18.94
CA GLU A 657 -58.70 32.39 20.27
C GLU A 657 -57.65 32.46 21.38
N ALA A 658 -56.58 31.65 21.29
CA ALA A 658 -55.48 31.67 22.24
C ALA A 658 -54.57 32.91 22.04
N LEU A 659 -54.34 33.34 20.80
CA LEU A 659 -53.58 34.55 20.49
C LEU A 659 -54.35 35.84 20.84
N GLU A 660 -55.67 35.85 20.66
CA GLU A 660 -56.53 36.95 21.08
C GLU A 660 -56.52 37.13 22.61
N ARG A 661 -56.38 36.06 23.38
CA ARG A 661 -56.18 36.16 24.85
C ARG A 661 -54.82 36.72 25.25
N LEU A 662 -53.76 36.47 24.47
CA LEU A 662 -52.47 37.14 24.66
C LEU A 662 -52.52 38.64 24.30
N SER A 663 -53.49 39.07 23.49
CA SER A 663 -53.69 40.46 23.09
C SER A 663 -54.66 41.26 23.98
N MET A 664 -55.55 40.59 24.76
CA MET A 664 -56.71 41.23 25.41
C MET A 664 -56.67 41.49 26.94
N GLU A 665 -55.60 41.24 27.69
CA GLU A 665 -55.59 41.52 29.15
C GLU A 665 -54.98 42.90 29.51
N PRO A 666 -55.75 43.81 30.17
CA PRO A 666 -55.22 45.01 30.83
C PRO A 666 -55.12 44.80 32.35
N TRP A 667 -53.92 44.58 32.89
CA TRP A 667 -53.72 44.62 34.34
C TRP A 667 -53.64 46.08 34.83
N ALA A 668 -54.71 46.52 35.46
CA ALA A 668 -54.92 47.88 35.92
C ALA A 668 -54.14 48.19 37.21
N ALA A 669 -52.91 48.72 37.10
CA ALA A 669 -52.22 49.40 38.21
C ALA A 669 -51.09 50.35 37.78
N ALA A 670 -51.33 51.31 36.88
CA ALA A 670 -50.38 52.42 36.65
C ALA A 670 -50.98 53.68 36.01
N HIS A 671 -52.26 54.01 36.27
CA HIS A 671 -52.86 55.28 35.82
C HIS A 671 -52.56 56.43 36.80
N SER A 672 -51.30 56.87 36.88
CA SER A 672 -50.96 58.12 37.58
C SER A 672 -49.57 58.63 37.18
N TYR A 673 -49.31 58.94 35.91
CA TYR A 673 -48.14 59.75 35.53
C TYR A 673 -48.18 60.26 34.07
N ALA A 674 -49.30 60.85 33.62
CA ALA A 674 -49.31 61.55 32.32
C ALA A 674 -50.46 62.57 32.22
N GLN A 675 -50.55 63.47 33.20
CA GLN A 675 -51.17 64.78 33.02
C GLN A 675 -50.09 65.80 33.34
N ASP A 676 -49.24 66.11 32.36
CA ASP A 676 -48.51 67.38 32.26
C ASP A 676 -47.61 67.35 31.01
N ALA A 677 -48.18 67.77 29.89
CA ALA A 677 -47.47 68.41 28.78
C ALA A 677 -48.50 68.93 27.76
N THR A 678 -49.21 70.01 28.15
CA THR A 678 -49.97 70.84 27.22
C THR A 678 -49.06 71.89 26.57
N ASN A 679 -49.44 72.29 25.34
CA ASN A 679 -48.97 73.44 24.54
C ASN A 679 -47.59 73.35 23.89
N VAL A 680 -47.55 73.30 22.55
CA VAL A 680 -47.32 74.45 21.64
C VAL A 680 -47.90 74.09 20.25
N SER A 681 -48.45 75.10 19.57
CA SER A 681 -49.17 75.04 18.31
C SER A 681 -48.31 75.34 17.07
N ASP A 682 -48.87 74.97 15.93
CA ASP A 682 -48.78 75.54 14.57
C ASP A 682 -47.58 75.26 13.61
N GLU A 683 -48.01 74.69 12.47
CA GLU A 683 -47.68 74.96 11.05
C GLU A 683 -46.45 74.35 10.33
N GLU A 684 -46.82 73.49 9.35
CA GLU A 684 -46.36 73.27 7.96
C GLU A 684 -44.99 72.62 7.61
N GLU A 685 -45.12 71.40 7.04
CA GLU A 685 -44.58 70.84 5.76
C GLU A 685 -43.09 71.00 5.39
N VAL A 686 -42.33 70.04 4.84
CA VAL A 686 -42.36 68.58 4.57
C VAL A 686 -40.88 68.20 4.33
N GLU A 687 -40.34 67.17 4.99
CA GLU A 687 -39.39 66.19 4.41
C GLU A 687 -38.97 65.12 5.45
N GLU A 688 -38.69 63.91 4.95
CA GLU A 688 -38.19 62.72 5.67
C GLU A 688 -39.14 62.03 6.68
N VAL A 689 -39.87 61.00 6.21
CA VAL A 689 -40.45 59.98 7.09
C VAL A 689 -39.30 59.11 7.63
N THR A 690 -38.75 59.57 8.74
CA THR A 690 -37.86 58.87 9.65
C THR A 690 -38.66 58.00 10.63
N ALA A 691 -37.93 57.07 11.26
CA ALA A 691 -38.21 56.48 12.57
C ALA A 691 -39.41 55.54 12.69
N ILE A 692 -39.12 54.24 12.63
CA ILE A 692 -39.89 53.23 13.38
C ILE A 692 -39.76 53.62 14.87
N GLU A 693 -40.86 54.04 15.49
CA GLU A 693 -40.91 54.34 16.92
C GLU A 693 -40.43 53.11 17.71
N ARG A 694 -39.33 53.28 18.45
CA ARG A 694 -38.90 52.30 19.45
C ARG A 694 -40.00 52.19 20.51
N PRO A 695 -40.32 50.98 21.01
CA PRO A 695 -41.29 50.84 22.08
C PRO A 695 -40.84 51.68 23.30
N PRO A 696 -41.72 52.51 23.87
CA PRO A 696 -41.40 53.29 25.05
C PRO A 696 -41.14 52.33 26.22
N GLY A 697 -39.88 52.30 26.69
CA GLY A 697 -39.41 51.41 27.76
C GLY A 697 -38.14 50.61 27.45
N MET A 698 -37.67 50.57 26.19
CA MET A 698 -36.32 50.11 25.88
C MET A 698 -35.35 51.29 25.86
N ASP A 699 -34.89 51.68 27.05
CA ASP A 699 -33.56 52.31 27.14
C ASP A 699 -32.54 51.39 26.47
N ALA A 700 -31.48 51.97 25.87
CA ALA A 700 -30.38 51.21 25.31
C ALA A 700 -29.98 50.08 26.28
N LEU A 701 -29.85 48.84 25.75
CA LEU A 701 -29.42 47.65 26.50
C LEU A 701 -28.43 48.08 27.60
N PRO A 702 -28.77 47.94 28.89
CA PRO A 702 -27.85 48.33 29.94
C PRO A 702 -26.54 47.57 29.71
N PRO A 703 -25.38 48.23 29.87
CA PRO A 703 -24.10 47.59 29.61
C PRO A 703 -23.99 46.29 30.41
N PRO A 704 -23.29 45.25 29.92
CA PRO A 704 -23.18 43.95 30.59
C PRO A 704 -22.81 44.04 32.09
N GLU A 705 -22.09 45.11 32.47
CA GLU A 705 -21.70 45.46 33.83
C GLU A 705 -22.90 45.76 34.77
N ALA A 706 -24.00 46.32 34.27
CA ALA A 706 -25.21 46.58 35.05
C ALA A 706 -26.05 45.30 35.29
N ILE A 707 -26.06 44.37 34.33
CA ILE A 707 -26.65 43.03 34.49
C ILE A 707 -25.83 42.21 35.49
N ALA A 708 -24.49 42.32 35.43
CA ALA A 708 -23.59 41.70 36.40
C ALA A 708 -23.77 42.27 37.82
N SER A 709 -23.95 43.60 37.95
CA SER A 709 -24.24 44.25 39.23
C SER A 709 -25.59 43.85 39.83
N ALA A 710 -26.63 43.65 38.99
CA ALA A 710 -27.94 43.16 39.43
C ALA A 710 -27.90 41.67 39.83
N ALA A 711 -27.14 40.85 39.11
CA ALA A 711 -26.92 39.45 39.45
C ALA A 711 -26.22 39.28 40.81
N MET A 712 -25.22 40.11 41.13
CA MET A 712 -24.46 40.00 42.40
C MET A 712 -25.26 40.35 43.67
N ALA A 713 -26.42 41.00 43.56
CA ALA A 713 -27.29 41.38 44.68
C ALA A 713 -28.58 40.53 44.79
N ALA A 714 -28.82 39.65 43.83
CA ALA A 714 -30.00 38.79 43.73
C ALA A 714 -29.96 37.62 44.74
N PRO A 715 -31.02 37.36 45.51
CA PRO A 715 -31.11 36.16 46.36
C PRO A 715 -31.06 34.90 45.49
N HIS A 716 -30.11 34.00 45.76
CA HIS A 716 -29.87 32.78 44.98
C HIS A 716 -29.87 31.52 45.85
N ASP A 717 -30.27 30.40 45.26
CA ASP A 717 -30.18 29.05 45.84
C ASP A 717 -29.79 28.06 44.75
N ALA A 718 -28.72 27.29 44.98
CA ALA A 718 -28.17 26.39 43.97
C ALA A 718 -29.19 25.35 43.45
N GLY A 719 -30.16 24.94 44.27
CA GLY A 719 -31.25 24.06 43.85
C GLY A 719 -32.22 24.75 42.91
N VAL A 720 -32.65 25.97 43.24
CA VAL A 720 -33.51 26.81 42.40
C VAL A 720 -32.85 27.10 41.05
N ASP A 721 -31.58 27.52 41.07
CA ASP A 721 -30.84 27.86 39.84
C ASP A 721 -30.61 26.64 38.94
N THR A 722 -30.46 25.46 39.56
CA THR A 722 -30.38 24.19 38.83
C THR A 722 -31.70 23.81 38.17
N VAL A 723 -32.82 23.90 38.90
CA VAL A 723 -34.15 23.62 38.33
C VAL A 723 -34.50 24.62 37.21
N ALA A 724 -34.15 25.91 37.37
CA ALA A 724 -34.30 26.93 36.34
C ALA A 724 -33.46 26.60 35.09
N SER A 725 -32.21 26.17 35.28
CA SER A 725 -31.34 25.74 34.18
C SER A 725 -31.86 24.48 33.49
N CYS A 726 -32.43 23.53 34.24
CA CYS A 726 -33.07 22.32 33.73
C CYS A 726 -34.29 22.63 32.85
N LEU A 727 -35.07 23.66 33.17
CA LEU A 727 -36.19 24.12 32.35
C LEU A 727 -35.73 24.67 31.00
N VAL A 728 -34.70 25.52 30.99
CA VAL A 728 -34.12 26.04 29.74
C VAL A 728 -33.52 24.90 28.91
N THR A 729 -32.77 24.01 29.56
CA THR A 729 -32.15 22.84 28.91
C THR A 729 -33.20 21.90 28.33
N PHE A 730 -34.38 21.79 28.94
CA PHE A 730 -35.46 20.95 28.44
C PHE A 730 -35.91 21.44 27.05
N PHE A 731 -36.27 22.72 26.95
CA PHE A 731 -36.67 23.31 25.66
C PHE A 731 -35.55 23.27 24.63
N ALA A 732 -34.31 23.57 25.06
CA ALA A 732 -33.14 23.48 24.20
C ALA A 732 -32.82 22.05 23.73
N SER A 733 -33.32 21.02 24.43
CA SER A 733 -33.12 19.60 24.09
C SER A 733 -34.23 19.01 23.23
N LEU A 734 -35.33 19.73 22.97
CA LEU A 734 -36.41 19.17 22.15
C LEU A 734 -35.88 18.84 20.74
N PRO A 735 -36.28 17.73 20.11
CA PRO A 735 -35.88 17.43 18.73
C PRO A 735 -36.31 18.52 17.74
N GLU A 736 -37.57 18.93 17.83
CA GLU A 736 -38.10 20.14 17.18
C GLU A 736 -38.31 21.21 18.27
N PRO A 737 -37.79 22.44 18.11
CA PRO A 737 -37.95 23.49 19.11
C PRO A 737 -39.43 23.85 19.33
N LEU A 738 -39.74 24.45 20.50
CA LEU A 738 -41.12 24.80 20.85
C LEU A 738 -41.80 25.64 19.77
N ILE A 739 -41.07 26.60 19.20
CA ILE A 739 -41.46 27.28 17.98
C ILE A 739 -40.77 26.56 16.82
N PRO A 740 -41.51 25.85 15.95
CA PRO A 740 -40.94 25.05 14.87
C PRO A 740 -39.97 25.83 13.97
N THR A 741 -38.91 25.14 13.52
CA THR A 741 -37.80 25.73 12.76
C THR A 741 -38.24 26.35 11.42
N ASN A 742 -39.36 25.92 10.84
CA ASN A 742 -39.95 26.51 9.63
C ASN A 742 -40.49 27.93 9.87
N LEU A 743 -40.81 28.31 11.12
CA LEU A 743 -41.24 29.67 11.48
C LEU A 743 -40.07 30.61 11.78
N TYR A 744 -38.84 30.09 11.85
CA TYR A 744 -37.65 30.86 12.24
C TYR A 744 -37.48 32.17 11.47
N ALA A 745 -37.62 32.14 10.13
CA ALA A 745 -37.46 33.34 9.32
C ALA A 745 -38.53 34.41 9.63
N GLY A 746 -39.79 34.00 9.78
CA GLY A 746 -40.90 34.90 10.09
C GLY A 746 -40.79 35.51 11.50
N CYS A 747 -40.36 34.73 12.49
CA CYS A 747 -40.16 35.25 13.86
C CYS A 747 -39.00 36.26 13.93
N ILE A 748 -37.91 36.04 13.18
CA ILE A 748 -36.79 36.99 13.11
C ILE A 748 -37.24 38.31 12.48
N GLU A 749 -38.01 38.26 11.39
CA GLU A 749 -38.56 39.44 10.74
C GLU A 749 -39.50 40.19 11.69
N ALA A 750 -40.45 39.48 12.31
CA ALA A 750 -41.40 40.04 13.26
C ALA A 750 -40.73 40.71 14.48
N GLY A 751 -39.63 40.13 14.99
CA GLY A 751 -38.84 40.70 16.09
C GLY A 751 -38.21 42.07 15.78
N GLY A 752 -38.02 42.38 14.50
CA GLY A 752 -37.55 43.70 14.05
C GLY A 752 -38.66 44.74 13.82
N VAL A 753 -39.93 44.32 13.89
CA VAL A 753 -41.08 45.14 13.44
C VAL A 753 -41.93 45.61 14.61
N SER A 754 -42.72 44.73 15.25
CA SER A 754 -43.66 45.13 16.30
C SER A 754 -44.20 43.93 17.09
N ARG A 755 -44.82 44.21 18.25
CA ARG A 755 -45.56 43.21 19.04
C ARG A 755 -46.68 42.53 18.23
N VAL A 756 -47.38 43.26 17.37
CA VAL A 756 -48.47 42.71 16.55
C VAL A 756 -47.93 41.70 15.55
N ALA A 757 -46.84 42.05 14.85
CA ALA A 757 -46.17 41.14 13.93
C ALA A 757 -45.64 39.87 14.63
N ALA A 758 -45.20 40.00 15.89
CA ALA A 758 -44.74 38.85 16.68
C ALA A 758 -45.88 37.87 17.02
N LEU A 759 -47.09 38.36 17.27
CA LEU A 759 -48.28 37.53 17.48
C LEU A 759 -48.79 36.90 16.18
N GLU A 760 -48.80 37.67 15.07
CA GLU A 760 -49.16 37.17 13.74
C GLU A 760 -48.24 36.02 13.28
N ALA A 761 -46.94 36.12 13.56
CA ALA A 761 -45.98 35.07 13.25
C ALA A 761 -46.26 33.72 13.95
N LEU A 762 -47.09 33.71 15.01
CA LEU A 762 -47.47 32.52 15.77
C LEU A 762 -48.85 31.97 15.40
N GLU A 763 -49.61 32.58 14.47
CA GLU A 763 -50.96 32.11 14.08
C GLU A 763 -50.99 30.68 13.53
N VAL A 764 -49.87 30.27 12.93
CA VAL A 764 -49.66 28.94 12.31
C VAL A 764 -49.00 27.94 13.26
N LEU A 765 -48.84 28.28 14.54
CA LEU A 765 -48.21 27.39 15.53
C LEU A 765 -49.11 26.18 15.82
N PRO A 766 -48.57 24.94 15.90
CA PRO A 766 -49.37 23.78 16.25
C PRO A 766 -50.07 23.94 17.61
N PRO A 767 -51.32 23.45 17.79
CA PRO A 767 -52.08 23.66 19.02
C PRO A 767 -51.36 23.19 20.30
N GLY A 768 -50.65 22.05 20.23
CA GLY A 768 -49.85 21.54 21.35
C GLY A 768 -48.70 22.47 21.73
N ASN A 769 -47.94 22.94 20.74
CA ASN A 769 -46.87 23.92 20.92
C ASN A 769 -47.39 25.25 21.45
N LEU A 770 -48.55 25.71 20.96
CA LEU A 770 -49.18 26.95 21.42
C LEU A 770 -49.60 26.87 22.89
N ASN A 771 -50.19 25.76 23.32
CA ASN A 771 -50.56 25.56 24.73
C ASN A 771 -49.33 25.62 25.65
N VAL A 772 -48.25 24.94 25.27
CA VAL A 772 -47.00 24.95 26.02
C VAL A 772 -46.34 26.33 26.03
N LEU A 773 -46.38 27.05 24.91
CA LEU A 773 -45.86 28.42 24.81
C LEU A 773 -46.65 29.39 25.68
N VAL A 774 -47.97 29.37 25.62
CA VAL A 774 -48.84 30.22 26.46
C VAL A 774 -48.61 29.93 27.95
N TYR A 775 -48.54 28.65 28.32
CA TYR A 775 -48.27 28.24 29.71
C TYR A 775 -46.90 28.75 30.20
N LEU A 776 -45.86 28.56 29.39
CA LEU A 776 -44.52 29.03 29.72
C LEU A 776 -44.48 30.56 29.85
N LEU A 777 -45.06 31.31 28.91
CA LEU A 777 -45.09 32.77 28.93
C LEU A 777 -45.85 33.30 30.16
N ALA A 778 -46.94 32.65 30.56
CA ALA A 778 -47.68 33.04 31.77
C ALA A 778 -46.84 32.87 33.05
N PHE A 779 -46.12 31.74 33.18
CA PHE A 779 -45.19 31.55 34.30
C PHE A 779 -44.06 32.60 34.28
N LEU A 780 -43.49 32.88 33.11
CA LEU A 780 -42.40 33.86 32.97
C LEU A 780 -42.88 35.29 33.30
N ARG A 781 -44.10 35.66 32.92
CA ARG A 781 -44.73 36.94 33.29
C ARG A 781 -44.93 37.08 34.80
N GLU A 782 -45.48 36.05 35.46
CA GLU A 782 -45.62 36.01 36.92
C GLU A 782 -44.26 36.18 37.62
N ALA A 783 -43.21 35.53 37.09
CA ALA A 783 -41.86 35.68 37.62
C ALA A 783 -41.29 37.11 37.46
N ILE A 784 -41.64 37.81 36.37
CA ILE A 784 -41.26 39.20 36.16
C ILE A 784 -42.03 40.13 37.12
N GLU A 785 -43.35 39.94 37.25
CA GLU A 785 -44.21 40.76 38.12
C GLU A 785 -43.83 40.64 39.59
N ARG A 786 -43.42 39.45 40.04
CA ARG A 786 -42.90 39.22 41.39
C ARG A 786 -41.45 39.68 41.59
N GLY A 787 -40.81 40.22 40.56
CA GLY A 787 -39.44 40.73 40.62
C GLY A 787 -38.36 39.64 40.70
N ALA A 788 -38.69 38.38 40.38
CA ALA A 788 -37.72 37.28 40.37
C ALA A 788 -36.79 37.33 39.15
N THR A 789 -37.21 37.97 38.05
CA THR A 789 -36.41 38.14 36.83
C THR A 789 -36.86 39.37 36.04
N THR A 790 -36.17 39.69 34.94
CA THR A 790 -36.55 40.78 34.03
C THR A 790 -36.87 40.24 32.63
N THR A 791 -37.73 40.95 31.90
CA THR A 791 -38.07 40.65 30.50
C THR A 791 -36.82 40.45 29.64
N GLN A 792 -35.83 41.34 29.81
CA GLN A 792 -34.56 41.25 29.09
C GLN A 792 -33.79 39.96 29.40
N ARG A 793 -33.72 39.55 30.67
CA ARG A 793 -32.98 38.34 31.05
C ARG A 793 -33.66 37.09 30.53
N VAL A 794 -34.97 36.99 30.66
CA VAL A 794 -35.76 35.88 30.13
C VAL A 794 -35.59 35.77 28.62
N ALA A 795 -35.73 36.88 27.89
CA ALA A 795 -35.58 36.90 26.45
C ALA A 795 -34.19 36.42 26.00
N GLN A 796 -33.12 36.82 26.69
CA GLN A 796 -31.75 36.37 26.38
C GLN A 796 -31.56 34.86 26.61
N VAL A 797 -32.16 34.32 27.67
CA VAL A 797 -31.97 32.91 28.07
C VAL A 797 -32.82 31.96 27.22
N PHE A 798 -34.05 32.37 26.88
CA PHE A 798 -35.00 31.51 26.17
C PHE A 798 -34.99 31.65 24.65
N ALA A 799 -34.40 32.72 24.08
CA ALA A 799 -34.35 32.94 22.63
C ALA A 799 -33.90 31.69 21.85
N GLU A 800 -32.71 31.18 22.16
CA GLU A 800 -32.14 30.02 21.45
C GLU A 800 -32.73 28.67 21.92
N ALA A 801 -33.36 28.63 23.10
CA ALA A 801 -34.00 27.42 23.62
C ALA A 801 -35.38 27.18 22.99
N LEU A 802 -36.12 28.25 22.70
CA LEU A 802 -37.49 28.18 22.16
C LEU A 802 -37.53 28.17 20.64
N LEU A 803 -36.53 28.75 19.97
CA LEU A 803 -36.47 28.83 18.52
C LEU A 803 -35.02 28.72 18.02
N ARG A 804 -34.76 27.73 17.17
CA ARG A 804 -33.44 27.44 16.61
C ARG A 804 -33.43 27.57 15.09
N PRO A 805 -32.30 27.92 14.47
CA PRO A 805 -32.20 27.97 13.02
C PRO A 805 -32.42 26.58 12.41
N PRO A 806 -33.00 26.49 11.20
CA PRO A 806 -33.16 25.23 10.50
C PRO A 806 -31.81 24.55 10.22
N PRO A 807 -31.76 23.21 10.08
CA PRO A 807 -30.52 22.48 9.84
C PRO A 807 -29.75 23.03 8.63
N GLY A 808 -28.47 23.38 8.83
CA GLY A 808 -27.60 23.92 7.78
C GLY A 808 -27.55 25.45 7.68
N ARG A 809 -28.38 26.19 8.43
CA ARG A 809 -28.26 27.67 8.55
C ARG A 809 -27.46 28.04 9.80
N VAL A 810 -26.47 28.92 9.64
CA VAL A 810 -25.74 29.54 10.76
C VAL A 810 -26.48 30.82 11.16
N ALA A 811 -26.84 30.97 12.43
CA ALA A 811 -27.47 32.19 12.94
C ALA A 811 -26.46 33.34 12.99
N SER A 812 -26.87 34.53 12.53
CA SER A 812 -26.05 35.74 12.61
C SER A 812 -26.19 36.44 13.97
N GLU A 813 -25.25 37.32 14.32
CA GLU A 813 -25.35 38.14 15.54
C GLU A 813 -26.57 39.11 15.49
N SER A 814 -26.98 39.52 14.30
CA SER A 814 -28.26 40.22 14.10
C SER A 814 -29.46 39.32 14.36
N ASP A 815 -29.42 38.04 13.94
CA ASP A 815 -30.52 37.09 14.17
C ASP A 815 -30.73 36.90 15.68
N GLY A 816 -29.66 36.73 16.46
CA GLY A 816 -29.76 36.58 17.92
C GLY A 816 -30.40 37.80 18.61
N ARG A 817 -30.10 39.02 18.14
CA ARG A 817 -30.72 40.25 18.64
C ARG A 817 -32.20 40.33 18.29
N MET A 818 -32.57 40.02 17.05
CA MET A 818 -33.98 40.03 16.62
C MET A 818 -34.79 38.95 17.33
N LEU A 819 -34.18 37.78 17.60
CA LEU A 819 -34.81 36.70 18.33
C LEU A 819 -35.07 37.07 19.79
N THR A 820 -34.10 37.75 20.42
CA THR A 820 -34.27 38.28 21.77
C THR A 820 -35.40 39.31 21.81
N ALA A 821 -35.46 40.22 20.83
CA ALA A 821 -36.55 41.20 20.71
C ALA A 821 -37.91 40.52 20.49
N PHE A 822 -37.97 39.47 19.67
CA PHE A 822 -39.17 38.68 19.43
C PHE A 822 -39.72 38.07 20.72
N ILE A 823 -38.88 37.38 21.51
CA ILE A 823 -39.31 36.82 22.81
C ILE A 823 -39.73 37.92 23.79
N ALA A 824 -39.03 39.06 23.79
CA ALA A 824 -39.40 40.21 24.62
C ALA A 824 -40.76 40.81 24.26
N TYR A 825 -41.22 40.76 23.00
CA TYR A 825 -42.57 41.20 22.62
C TYR A 825 -43.68 40.25 23.08
N LEU A 826 -43.36 38.97 23.27
CA LEU A 826 -44.32 37.96 23.74
C LEU A 826 -44.54 38.02 25.25
N LEU A 827 -43.56 38.53 26.00
CA LEU A 827 -43.61 38.79 27.44
C LEU A 827 -44.27 40.15 27.69
#